data_AF-A0A0D0S986-F1
#
_entry.id   AF-A0A0D0S986-F1
#
_cell.length_a   1.000
_cell.length_b   1.000
_cell.length_c   1.000
_cell.angle_alpha   90.00
_cell.angle_beta   90.00
_cell.angle_gamma   90.00
#
_symmetry.space_group_name_H-M   'P 1'
#
loop_
_entity.id
_entity.type
_entity.pdbx_description
1 polymer ?
#
loop_
_entity_poly.entity_id
_entity_poly.type
_entity_poly.pdbx_seq_one_letter_code
_entity_poly.pdbx_strand_id
1 'polypeptide(L)'
;MESPIGRHQRPSDQRDNPRLKQTKEIGVIDELRPEGFGFARSLTTPRPESIFLNAGRLAALATSEDCFRGAVIGMDVVRKPDGRYAATSASSLDITSKESADLLWTAAQITKHPLDELERLKAIQTSQPAAIALLVLASVKSPKLDQFVRKSNLHAPADAWMSPILSRAIHLAPAAITSSVVAPLILQDPSTALSIIKRVPNRAVIKGAWLESLWETVPDARISLIEMATSLALADHGAICALDWINRWLWLAQESDDEHFYTSHPLGLWDALEEQLKADSAAFDAIPTHWVGFSYAPEHFLERVYRYRFPALDSALIAICDLGTPNLCPSNYRARDQIDALDHTDIELAALWGTSSGNAKMDTSVSAQMLTARAAERCAAQYFRSLGLHVDDVAQLQLNGSTDEWRLMDLKVEHRYGVDVKNLRRTLNGGMHSSRWKVKAFKTDARGADVLLCGVSSPYTKLDRDGRLTCDTFEEMSVLGVTTASETRSLLNKFDHIYRLHVHSTTKLVELPAWSWDYPTAHYRARNIALRELRDWLTKSRQNSIPKKIREAFPPVLLVLCNTPAFLANSERSEQQNAFLEMLMATVPGNRGTGAERYLLRLPQLYLFVLHFWLHWRAQKKDINTSELTSLFQWGFTVSKHSPRSEDSASTAPKSSTTHASRWEPVSLAASVGIVDPTDTIGTLLQALTALETKLSQSTFLKLSDLSIFENGVLVGTFPDGKRRTLLAHCGGRDVLRNQAECGFRPLVYAREKTCACGRLICPKCECCSDPRFSDCAPQKDRLTARPSEEWVRY
;
A
#
# COMPACT_ATOMS: atom_id res chain seq x y z
N MET A 1 -111.15 4.66 -56.57
CA MET A 1 -110.76 3.68 -55.53
C MET A 1 -109.42 4.17 -55.00
N GLU A 2 -109.45 5.19 -54.13
CA GLU A 2 -109.54 5.08 -52.65
C GLU A 2 -108.23 4.55 -52.05
N SER A 3 -107.68 5.00 -50.92
CA SER A 3 -107.71 6.20 -50.06
C SER A 3 -106.72 5.87 -48.89
N PRO A 4 -106.34 6.81 -48.00
CA PRO A 4 -105.16 6.76 -47.13
C PRO A 4 -105.45 6.37 -45.66
N ILE A 5 -104.46 5.88 -44.91
CA ILE A 5 -104.44 5.80 -43.42
C ILE A 5 -102.95 5.73 -42.96
N GLY A 6 -102.42 6.37 -41.92
CA GLY A 6 -102.92 7.22 -40.85
C GLY A 6 -101.80 7.41 -39.80
N ARG A 7 -101.71 8.60 -39.19
CA ARG A 7 -100.77 8.98 -38.12
C ARG A 7 -101.09 8.22 -36.82
N HIS A 8 -100.04 7.77 -36.11
CA HIS A 8 -100.11 7.54 -34.67
C HIS A 8 -99.15 8.47 -33.92
N GLN A 9 -99.73 9.34 -33.09
CA GLN A 9 -99.05 10.07 -32.03
C GLN A 9 -98.53 9.06 -30.98
N ARG A 10 -97.29 9.25 -30.50
CA ARG A 10 -96.79 8.62 -29.28
C ARG A 10 -96.69 9.67 -28.16
N PRO A 11 -96.90 9.29 -26.89
CA PRO A 11 -97.03 10.21 -25.77
C PRO A 11 -95.68 10.77 -25.33
N SER A 12 -95.68 12.01 -24.87
CA SER A 12 -94.58 12.68 -24.20
C SER A 12 -94.40 12.13 -22.78
N ASP A 13 -93.53 11.13 -22.62
CA ASP A 13 -92.98 10.75 -21.31
C ASP A 13 -91.78 11.66 -21.00
N GLN A 14 -92.03 12.76 -20.28
CA GLN A 14 -90.99 13.46 -19.52
C GLN A 14 -90.55 12.56 -18.37
N ARG A 15 -89.56 11.70 -18.64
CA ARG A 15 -88.79 11.06 -17.57
C ARG A 15 -87.81 12.09 -17.01
N ASP A 16 -87.93 12.37 -15.72
CA ASP A 16 -86.88 13.02 -14.94
C ASP A 16 -85.59 12.24 -15.11
N ASN A 17 -84.72 12.75 -15.99
CA ASN A 17 -83.38 12.22 -16.17
C ASN A 17 -82.64 12.50 -14.86
N PRO A 18 -82.23 11.49 -14.08
CA PRO A 18 -81.45 11.72 -12.87
C PRO A 18 -80.20 12.48 -13.30
N ARG A 19 -80.06 13.74 -12.85
CA ARG A 19 -78.92 14.60 -13.18
C ARG A 19 -77.66 13.81 -12.83
N LEU A 20 -76.96 13.34 -13.86
CA LEU A 20 -75.75 12.55 -13.69
C LEU A 20 -74.78 13.37 -12.86
N LYS A 21 -74.31 12.81 -11.74
CA LYS A 21 -73.41 13.49 -10.80
C LYS A 21 -72.09 13.79 -11.52
N GLN A 22 -71.88 15.06 -11.81
CA GLN A 22 -70.67 15.57 -12.45
C GLN A 22 -69.59 15.74 -11.37
N THR A 23 -68.38 15.26 -11.63
CA THR A 23 -67.23 15.39 -10.71
C THR A 23 -66.12 16.20 -11.36
N LYS A 24 -65.66 17.25 -10.69
CA LYS A 24 -64.44 17.95 -11.11
C LYS A 24 -63.24 17.07 -10.86
N GLU A 25 -62.45 16.86 -11.89
CA GLU A 25 -61.24 16.04 -11.86
C GLU A 25 -60.10 16.75 -12.58
N ILE A 26 -58.89 16.37 -12.22
CA ILE A 26 -57.69 16.72 -12.99
C ILE A 26 -57.22 15.45 -13.66
N GLY A 27 -56.88 15.54 -14.94
CA GLY A 27 -56.36 14.41 -15.70
C GLY A 27 -55.24 14.80 -16.64
N VAL A 28 -54.55 13.78 -17.13
CA VAL A 28 -53.48 13.88 -18.14
C VAL A 28 -53.97 13.25 -19.41
N ILE A 29 -53.91 13.98 -20.52
CA ILE A 29 -54.23 13.43 -21.86
C ILE A 29 -53.21 12.34 -22.19
N ASP A 30 -53.66 11.09 -22.29
CA ASP A 30 -52.80 9.91 -22.43
C ASP A 30 -52.64 9.44 -23.89
N GLU A 31 -53.69 9.65 -24.69
CA GLU A 31 -53.81 9.28 -26.09
C GLU A 31 -54.58 10.38 -26.87
N LEU A 32 -54.08 10.71 -28.06
CA LEU A 32 -54.77 11.52 -29.05
C LEU A 32 -54.98 10.66 -30.30
N ARG A 33 -56.19 10.66 -30.85
CA ARG A 33 -56.54 9.88 -32.02
C ARG A 33 -56.59 10.78 -33.27
N PRO A 34 -56.18 10.30 -34.45
CA PRO A 34 -56.19 11.08 -35.69
C PRO A 34 -57.55 11.70 -36.04
N GLU A 35 -58.63 11.08 -35.58
CA GLU A 35 -60.01 11.51 -35.80
C GLU A 35 -60.43 12.71 -34.92
N GLY A 36 -59.47 13.36 -34.25
CA GLY A 36 -59.68 14.60 -33.50
C GLY A 36 -60.30 14.38 -32.12
N PHE A 37 -60.32 13.17 -31.57
CA PHE A 37 -60.72 12.92 -30.19
C PHE A 37 -59.56 12.33 -29.38
N GLY A 38 -59.69 12.33 -28.05
CA GLY A 38 -58.61 11.91 -27.16
C GLY A 38 -59.12 11.23 -25.92
N PHE A 39 -58.17 10.71 -25.16
CA PHE A 39 -58.41 10.11 -23.86
C PHE A 39 -57.53 10.78 -22.82
N ALA A 40 -58.04 10.87 -21.60
CA ALA A 40 -57.27 11.36 -20.47
C ALA A 40 -57.42 10.43 -19.27
N ARG A 41 -56.33 10.25 -18.54
CA ARG A 41 -56.31 9.48 -17.30
C ARG A 41 -56.50 10.43 -16.12
N SER A 42 -57.44 10.13 -15.22
CA SER A 42 -57.65 10.90 -14.00
C SER A 42 -56.45 10.81 -13.06
N LEU A 43 -56.05 11.93 -12.48
CA LEU A 43 -55.07 12.05 -11.40
C LEU A 43 -55.77 12.15 -10.03
N THR A 44 -56.97 12.74 -9.97
CA THR A 44 -57.74 12.98 -8.74
C THR A 44 -58.58 11.79 -8.31
N THR A 45 -58.79 10.80 -9.18
CA THR A 45 -59.50 9.58 -8.80
C THR A 45 -58.77 8.38 -9.40
N PRO A 46 -58.37 7.38 -8.58
CA PRO A 46 -57.71 6.20 -9.09
C PRO A 46 -58.74 5.33 -9.83
N ARG A 47 -58.79 5.49 -11.15
CA ARG A 47 -59.65 4.69 -12.04
C ARG A 47 -58.80 4.03 -13.13
N PRO A 48 -59.09 2.78 -13.48
CA PRO A 48 -58.40 2.11 -14.58
C PRO A 48 -58.88 2.60 -15.95
N GLU A 49 -60.11 3.13 -16.08
CA GLU A 49 -60.65 3.57 -17.37
C GLU A 49 -60.21 5.00 -17.75
N SER A 50 -59.84 5.20 -19.02
CA SER A 50 -59.57 6.53 -19.56
C SER A 50 -60.88 7.31 -19.80
N ILE A 51 -60.79 8.63 -19.64
CA ILE A 51 -61.87 9.60 -19.78
C ILE A 51 -61.88 10.12 -21.21
N PHE A 52 -63.00 9.95 -21.89
CA PHE A 52 -63.14 10.37 -23.27
C PHE A 52 -63.25 11.91 -23.42
N LEU A 53 -62.43 12.46 -24.31
CA LEU A 53 -62.43 13.86 -24.75
C LEU A 53 -62.85 13.90 -26.22
N ASN A 54 -63.93 14.60 -26.56
CA ASN A 54 -64.31 14.79 -27.96
C ASN A 54 -63.52 15.95 -28.59
N ALA A 55 -63.64 16.11 -29.92
CA ALA A 55 -62.96 17.17 -30.66
C ALA A 55 -63.23 18.57 -30.13
N GLY A 56 -64.48 18.88 -29.75
CA GLY A 56 -64.82 20.19 -29.18
C GLY A 56 -64.08 20.48 -27.88
N ARG A 57 -63.87 19.48 -27.02
CA ARG A 57 -63.13 19.62 -25.75
C ARG A 57 -61.64 19.78 -25.97
N LEU A 58 -61.07 19.08 -26.95
CA LEU A 58 -59.67 19.26 -27.31
C LEU A 58 -59.43 20.65 -27.93
N ALA A 59 -60.34 21.10 -28.81
CA ALA A 59 -60.27 22.44 -29.39
C ALA A 59 -60.35 23.56 -28.33
N ALA A 60 -61.12 23.35 -27.25
CA ALA A 60 -61.27 24.30 -26.15
C ALA A 60 -59.99 24.49 -25.31
N LEU A 61 -59.02 23.58 -25.41
CA LEU A 61 -57.76 23.65 -24.66
C LEU A 61 -56.72 24.61 -25.29
N ALA A 62 -57.07 25.30 -26.39
CA ALA A 62 -56.32 26.42 -26.98
C ALA A 62 -54.80 26.21 -27.14
N THR A 63 -54.37 24.98 -27.45
CA THR A 63 -52.97 24.61 -27.67
C THR A 63 -52.80 24.02 -29.07
N SER A 64 -51.64 24.21 -29.70
CA SER A 64 -51.33 23.60 -31.00
C SER A 64 -51.45 22.07 -30.90
N GLU A 65 -51.95 21.40 -31.96
CA GLU A 65 -52.24 19.95 -31.95
C GLU A 65 -51.07 19.07 -31.47
N ASP A 66 -49.82 19.50 -31.70
CA ASP A 66 -48.61 18.80 -31.25
C ASP A 66 -48.36 18.79 -29.73
N CYS A 67 -49.18 19.51 -28.95
CA CYS A 67 -48.97 19.70 -27.51
C CYS A 67 -49.98 18.98 -26.60
N PHE A 68 -51.03 18.34 -27.14
CA PHE A 68 -52.05 17.75 -26.29
C PHE A 68 -51.58 16.54 -25.49
N ARG A 69 -50.73 15.68 -26.07
CA ARG A 69 -50.29 14.46 -25.38
C ARG A 69 -49.42 14.80 -24.17
N GLY A 70 -49.89 14.41 -22.98
CA GLY A 70 -49.28 14.75 -21.70
C GLY A 70 -49.85 16.02 -21.04
N ALA A 71 -50.73 16.78 -21.70
CA ALA A 71 -51.31 17.99 -21.10
C ALA A 71 -52.11 17.66 -19.84
N VAL A 72 -51.84 18.39 -18.76
CA VAL A 72 -52.66 18.35 -17.53
C VAL A 72 -53.83 19.32 -17.71
N ILE A 73 -55.04 18.80 -17.56
CA ILE A 73 -56.27 19.54 -17.81
C ILE A 73 -57.23 19.41 -16.62
N GLY A 74 -57.98 20.48 -16.37
CA GLY A 74 -59.18 20.42 -15.56
C GLY A 74 -60.32 19.85 -16.40
N MET A 75 -61.11 18.95 -15.83
CA MET A 75 -62.23 18.33 -16.52
C MET A 75 -63.41 18.12 -15.59
N ASP A 76 -64.61 18.38 -16.10
CA ASP A 76 -65.83 17.93 -15.43
C ASP A 76 -66.21 16.56 -15.98
N VAL A 77 -66.17 15.51 -15.16
CA VAL A 77 -66.34 14.13 -15.60
C VAL A 77 -67.75 13.64 -15.29
N VAL A 78 -68.35 12.93 -16.24
CA VAL A 78 -69.61 12.23 -16.06
C VAL A 78 -69.45 10.75 -16.38
N ARG A 79 -70.07 9.88 -15.56
CA ARG A 79 -70.20 8.46 -15.87
C ARG A 79 -71.43 8.26 -16.74
N LYS A 80 -71.23 7.73 -17.94
CA LYS A 80 -72.31 7.40 -18.88
C LYS A 80 -73.04 6.12 -18.44
N PRO A 81 -74.27 5.89 -18.95
CA PRO A 81 -75.03 4.67 -18.67
C PRO A 81 -74.31 3.37 -19.09
N ASP A 82 -73.43 3.44 -20.08
CA ASP A 82 -72.59 2.33 -20.56
C ASP A 82 -71.38 2.03 -19.64
N GLY A 83 -71.30 2.71 -18.50
CA GLY A 83 -70.23 2.57 -17.52
C GLY A 83 -68.96 3.35 -17.87
N ARG A 84 -68.84 3.95 -19.06
CA ARG A 84 -67.66 4.70 -19.50
C ARG A 84 -67.67 6.13 -18.95
N TYR A 85 -66.50 6.74 -18.88
CA TYR A 85 -66.35 8.13 -18.45
C TYR A 85 -66.14 9.04 -19.65
N ALA A 86 -66.79 10.19 -19.62
CA ALA A 86 -66.53 11.27 -20.56
C ALA A 86 -66.37 12.57 -19.79
N ALA A 87 -65.39 13.37 -20.22
CA ALA A 87 -65.38 14.77 -19.85
C ALA A 87 -66.66 15.42 -20.42
N THR A 88 -67.21 16.39 -19.74
CA THR A 88 -68.33 17.22 -20.20
C THR A 88 -67.78 18.58 -20.62
N SER A 89 -66.83 19.09 -19.85
CA SER A 89 -65.93 20.20 -20.15
C SER A 89 -64.46 19.76 -20.03
N ALA A 90 -63.56 20.46 -20.72
CA ALA A 90 -62.12 20.37 -20.50
C ALA A 90 -61.54 21.78 -20.62
N SER A 91 -60.66 22.16 -19.70
CA SER A 91 -59.96 23.44 -19.72
C SER A 91 -58.48 23.25 -19.40
N SER A 92 -57.65 24.16 -19.92
CA SER A 92 -56.26 24.24 -19.47
C SER A 92 -56.25 24.45 -17.97
N LEU A 93 -55.43 23.67 -17.25
CA LEU A 93 -55.38 23.79 -15.80
C LEU A 93 -54.77 25.14 -15.42
N ASP A 94 -55.55 25.99 -14.75
CA ASP A 94 -55.03 27.23 -14.17
C ASP A 94 -54.32 26.91 -12.84
N ILE A 95 -53.00 26.77 -12.93
CA ILE A 95 -52.13 26.47 -11.79
C ILE A 95 -52.10 27.59 -10.74
N THR A 96 -52.66 28.77 -11.02
CA THR A 96 -52.76 29.85 -10.03
C THR A 96 -54.06 29.80 -9.24
N SER A 97 -55.07 29.06 -9.74
CA SER A 97 -56.37 28.95 -9.08
C SER A 97 -56.31 28.04 -7.84
N LYS A 98 -56.91 28.51 -6.74
CA LYS A 98 -57.08 27.75 -5.50
C LYS A 98 -57.76 26.40 -5.75
N GLU A 99 -58.77 26.38 -6.63
CA GLU A 99 -59.50 25.17 -6.98
C GLU A 99 -58.61 24.10 -7.64
N SER A 100 -57.76 24.49 -8.59
CA SER A 100 -56.81 23.56 -9.22
C SER A 100 -55.80 23.04 -8.20
N ALA A 101 -55.35 23.88 -7.28
CA ALA A 101 -54.44 23.47 -6.22
C ALA A 101 -55.09 22.45 -5.27
N ASP A 102 -56.32 22.69 -4.82
CA ASP A 102 -57.05 21.77 -3.93
C ASP A 102 -57.27 20.39 -4.59
N LEU A 103 -57.59 20.39 -5.88
CA LEU A 103 -57.72 19.17 -6.67
C LEU A 103 -56.38 18.44 -6.84
N LEU A 104 -55.28 19.15 -7.15
CA LEU A 104 -53.95 18.55 -7.26
C LEU A 104 -53.48 17.97 -5.92
N TRP A 105 -53.78 18.62 -4.80
CA TRP A 105 -53.46 18.10 -3.47
C TRP A 105 -54.26 16.85 -3.13
N THR A 106 -55.54 16.82 -3.51
CA THR A 106 -56.38 15.62 -3.38
C THR A 106 -55.79 14.47 -4.21
N ALA A 107 -55.34 14.76 -5.44
CA ALA A 107 -54.63 13.80 -6.27
C ALA A 107 -53.32 13.30 -5.62
N ALA A 108 -52.52 14.22 -5.05
CA ALA A 108 -51.27 13.89 -4.39
C ALA A 108 -51.47 12.98 -3.16
N GLN A 109 -52.53 13.18 -2.36
CA GLN A 109 -52.86 12.32 -1.21
C GLN A 109 -53.21 10.87 -1.59
N ILE A 110 -53.68 10.64 -2.82
CA ILE A 110 -53.99 9.29 -3.33
C ILE A 110 -52.71 8.52 -3.65
N THR A 111 -51.60 9.22 -3.87
CA THR A 111 -50.30 8.61 -4.09
C THR A 111 -49.76 8.07 -2.77
N LYS A 112 -49.07 6.93 -2.77
CA LYS A 112 -48.62 6.21 -1.55
C LYS A 112 -47.54 6.95 -0.73
N HIS A 113 -47.44 8.26 -0.84
CA HIS A 113 -46.55 9.07 -0.03
C HIS A 113 -47.10 9.20 1.41
N PRO A 114 -46.25 9.35 2.43
CA PRO A 114 -46.68 9.50 3.82
C PRO A 114 -47.62 10.72 3.98
N LEU A 115 -48.82 10.48 4.49
CA LEU A 115 -49.90 11.49 4.61
C LEU A 115 -49.47 12.68 5.49
N ASP A 116 -48.64 12.42 6.49
CA ASP A 116 -48.08 13.40 7.41
C ASP A 116 -47.08 14.36 6.74
N GLU A 117 -46.36 13.92 5.71
CA GLU A 117 -45.45 14.77 4.95
C GLU A 117 -46.21 15.66 3.96
N LEU A 118 -47.26 15.13 3.31
CA LEU A 118 -48.12 15.87 2.39
C LEU A 118 -48.92 16.98 3.09
N GLU A 119 -49.51 16.68 4.26
CA GLU A 119 -50.23 17.68 5.05
C GLU A 119 -49.30 18.79 5.57
N ARG A 120 -48.06 18.44 5.94
CA ARG A 120 -47.04 19.44 6.27
C ARG A 120 -46.69 20.32 5.07
N LEU A 121 -46.53 19.76 3.87
CA LEU A 121 -46.24 20.55 2.67
C LEU A 121 -47.43 21.46 2.28
N LYS A 122 -48.66 20.97 2.44
CA LYS A 122 -49.90 21.72 2.16
C LYS A 122 -50.12 22.88 3.12
N ALA A 123 -49.82 22.71 4.40
CA ALA A 123 -50.07 23.71 5.44
C ALA A 123 -49.12 24.92 5.40
N ILE A 124 -47.92 24.78 4.83
CA ILE A 124 -46.86 25.81 4.95
C ILE A 124 -46.87 26.77 3.74
N GLN A 125 -47.51 26.45 2.59
CA GLN A 125 -47.44 27.29 1.38
C GLN A 125 -48.79 27.92 0.99
N THR A 126 -48.89 29.25 1.09
CA THR A 126 -50.10 30.01 0.73
C THR A 126 -50.04 30.66 -0.66
N SER A 127 -48.86 30.81 -1.27
CA SER A 127 -48.68 31.62 -2.49
C SER A 127 -48.65 30.84 -3.82
N GLN A 128 -48.21 29.57 -3.86
CA GLN A 128 -48.18 28.74 -5.08
C GLN A 128 -48.43 27.23 -4.82
N PRO A 129 -49.62 26.83 -4.33
CA PRO A 129 -49.90 25.47 -3.91
C PRO A 129 -49.96 24.42 -5.04
N ALA A 130 -50.24 24.82 -6.29
CA ALA A 130 -50.33 23.88 -7.42
C ALA A 130 -48.98 23.32 -7.88
N ALA A 131 -47.91 24.13 -7.82
CA ALA A 131 -46.58 23.71 -8.26
C ALA A 131 -46.04 22.55 -7.41
N ILE A 132 -46.21 22.61 -6.09
CA ILE A 132 -45.77 21.55 -5.16
C ILE A 132 -46.55 20.26 -5.40
N ALA A 133 -47.87 20.36 -5.54
CA ALA A 133 -48.69 19.20 -5.78
C ALA A 133 -48.35 18.52 -7.12
N LEU A 134 -48.01 19.29 -8.16
CA LEU A 134 -47.51 18.75 -9.43
C LEU A 134 -46.14 18.05 -9.28
N LEU A 135 -45.22 18.60 -8.49
CA LEU A 135 -43.92 17.97 -8.20
C LEU A 135 -44.08 16.63 -7.48
N VAL A 136 -44.96 16.57 -6.48
CA VAL A 136 -45.31 15.35 -5.75
C VAL A 136 -46.03 14.35 -6.64
N LEU A 137 -46.95 14.79 -7.50
CA LEU A 137 -47.61 13.89 -8.44
C LEU A 137 -46.63 13.28 -9.44
N ALA A 138 -45.60 14.03 -9.82
CA ALA A 138 -44.59 13.55 -10.74
C ALA A 138 -43.56 12.61 -10.09
N SER A 139 -43.31 12.72 -8.78
CA SER A 139 -42.45 11.76 -8.04
C SER A 139 -42.98 10.32 -8.04
N VAL A 140 -44.24 10.11 -8.41
CA VAL A 140 -44.93 8.82 -8.36
C VAL A 140 -44.70 7.97 -9.63
N LYS A 141 -43.60 8.21 -10.35
CA LYS A 141 -43.17 7.49 -11.58
C LYS A 141 -44.24 7.48 -12.69
N SER A 142 -44.77 8.64 -13.08
CA SER A 142 -45.59 8.76 -14.29
C SER A 142 -44.75 9.43 -15.41
N PRO A 143 -44.16 8.67 -16.37
CA PRO A 143 -43.30 9.22 -17.43
C PRO A 143 -43.97 10.32 -18.27
N LYS A 144 -45.31 10.30 -18.36
CA LYS A 144 -46.10 11.30 -19.09
C LYS A 144 -46.25 12.63 -18.34
N LEU A 145 -46.19 12.60 -17.01
CA LEU A 145 -46.28 13.81 -16.19
C LEU A 145 -44.93 14.55 -16.17
N ASP A 146 -43.82 13.80 -16.23
CA ASP A 146 -42.47 14.36 -16.46
C ASP A 146 -42.40 15.19 -17.74
N GLN A 147 -43.04 14.73 -18.83
CA GLN A 147 -43.07 15.45 -20.10
C GLN A 147 -43.86 16.76 -20.01
N PHE A 148 -44.96 16.77 -19.26
CA PHE A 148 -45.74 17.99 -19.02
C PHE A 148 -44.90 19.01 -18.24
N VAL A 149 -44.33 18.60 -17.10
CA VAL A 149 -43.52 19.47 -16.26
C VAL A 149 -42.33 20.07 -17.04
N ARG A 150 -41.73 19.29 -17.95
CA ARG A 150 -40.69 19.77 -18.88
C ARG A 150 -41.19 20.84 -19.86
N LYS A 151 -42.40 20.69 -20.42
CA LYS A 151 -42.98 21.62 -21.40
C LYS A 151 -43.57 22.87 -20.77
N SER A 152 -44.08 22.74 -19.55
CA SER A 152 -44.82 23.81 -18.88
C SER A 152 -43.94 24.94 -18.37
N ASN A 153 -42.62 24.91 -18.61
CA ASN A 153 -41.63 25.90 -18.18
C ASN A 153 -42.04 26.51 -16.84
N LEU A 154 -41.92 25.75 -15.74
CA LEU A 154 -42.26 26.24 -14.39
C LEU A 154 -41.41 27.48 -14.07
N HIS A 155 -41.87 28.64 -14.54
CA HIS A 155 -41.30 29.95 -14.31
C HIS A 155 -41.79 30.44 -12.95
N ALA A 156 -41.46 29.68 -11.90
CA ALA A 156 -41.52 30.24 -10.56
C ALA A 156 -40.33 31.21 -10.43
N PRO A 157 -40.53 32.42 -9.89
CA PRO A 157 -39.43 33.32 -9.61
C PRO A 157 -38.44 32.66 -8.63
N ALA A 158 -37.16 33.02 -8.72
CA ALA A 158 -36.09 32.30 -8.02
C ALA A 158 -36.30 32.23 -6.49
N ASP A 159 -36.82 33.31 -5.90
CA ASP A 159 -37.18 33.40 -4.48
C ASP A 159 -38.25 32.38 -4.05
N ALA A 160 -39.18 32.02 -4.94
CA ALA A 160 -40.16 30.97 -4.68
C ALA A 160 -39.48 29.62 -4.45
N TRP A 161 -38.45 29.29 -5.23
CA TRP A 161 -37.72 28.01 -5.09
C TRP A 161 -36.89 27.92 -3.81
N MET A 162 -36.53 29.05 -3.22
CA MET A 162 -35.86 29.12 -1.91
C MET A 162 -36.80 28.90 -0.72
N SER A 163 -38.12 28.89 -0.95
CA SER A 163 -39.08 28.45 0.07
C SER A 163 -38.67 27.06 0.61
N PRO A 164 -38.60 26.87 1.94
CA PRO A 164 -38.28 25.57 2.55
C PRO A 164 -39.11 24.40 2.00
N ILE A 165 -40.30 24.71 1.49
CA ILE A 165 -41.29 23.77 1.01
C ILE A 165 -41.00 23.35 -0.44
N LEU A 166 -40.75 24.32 -1.34
CA LEU A 166 -40.38 24.02 -2.72
C LEU A 166 -39.01 23.33 -2.79
N SER A 167 -38.07 23.72 -1.92
CA SER A 167 -36.81 23.00 -1.73
C SER A 167 -37.06 21.52 -1.38
N ARG A 168 -37.95 21.23 -0.42
CA ARG A 168 -38.31 19.84 -0.06
C ARG A 168 -39.00 19.08 -1.18
N ALA A 169 -39.91 19.73 -1.91
CA ALA A 169 -40.61 19.13 -3.03
C ALA A 169 -39.65 18.72 -4.17
N ILE A 170 -38.61 19.52 -4.43
CA ILE A 170 -37.55 19.18 -5.40
C ILE A 170 -36.79 17.91 -4.97
N HIS A 171 -36.60 17.67 -3.67
CA HIS A 171 -35.92 16.45 -3.18
C HIS A 171 -36.70 15.17 -3.45
N LEU A 172 -38.04 15.27 -3.51
CA LEU A 172 -38.91 14.17 -3.82
C LEU A 172 -39.08 13.98 -5.34
N ALA A 173 -38.82 15.02 -6.13
CA ALA A 173 -39.04 15.00 -7.57
C ALA A 173 -38.12 14.01 -8.32
N PRO A 174 -38.58 13.42 -9.44
CA PRO A 174 -37.74 12.61 -10.31
C PRO A 174 -36.57 13.42 -10.90
N ALA A 175 -35.47 12.74 -11.22
CA ALA A 175 -34.26 13.34 -11.77
C ALA A 175 -34.49 14.26 -12.99
N ALA A 176 -35.44 13.87 -13.84
CA ALA A 176 -35.89 14.61 -15.00
C ALA A 176 -36.45 16.01 -14.66
N ILE A 177 -37.24 16.08 -13.59
CA ILE A 177 -37.92 17.30 -13.16
C ILE A 177 -36.95 18.19 -12.40
N THR A 178 -36.18 17.62 -11.47
CA THR A 178 -35.08 18.34 -10.82
C THR A 178 -34.17 18.98 -11.88
N SER A 179 -33.86 18.26 -12.97
CA SER A 179 -33.08 18.82 -14.07
C SER A 179 -33.75 19.99 -14.79
N SER A 180 -35.06 19.92 -14.98
CA SER A 180 -35.83 20.95 -15.69
C SER A 180 -36.02 22.22 -14.86
N VAL A 181 -35.98 22.10 -13.53
CA VAL A 181 -36.05 23.22 -12.59
C VAL A 181 -34.68 23.83 -12.36
N VAL A 182 -33.65 23.01 -12.12
CA VAL A 182 -32.32 23.48 -11.75
C VAL A 182 -31.59 24.14 -12.94
N ALA A 183 -31.70 23.59 -14.15
CA ALA A 183 -30.94 24.12 -15.30
C ALA A 183 -31.29 25.59 -15.65
N PRO A 184 -32.56 26.01 -15.71
CA PRO A 184 -32.91 27.43 -15.88
C PRO A 184 -32.46 28.31 -14.70
N LEU A 185 -32.57 27.80 -13.46
CA LEU A 185 -32.17 28.55 -12.27
C LEU A 185 -30.67 28.84 -12.24
N ILE A 186 -29.83 27.93 -12.73
CA ILE A 186 -28.39 28.18 -12.84
C ILE A 186 -28.09 29.41 -13.70
N LEU A 187 -28.89 29.68 -14.74
CA LEU A 187 -28.70 30.84 -15.61
C LEU A 187 -29.32 32.13 -15.04
N GLN A 188 -30.39 32.02 -14.27
CA GLN A 188 -31.17 33.17 -13.78
C GLN A 188 -30.77 33.61 -12.37
N ASP A 189 -30.57 32.66 -11.45
CA ASP A 189 -30.17 32.87 -10.06
C ASP A 189 -29.27 31.69 -9.58
N PRO A 190 -27.96 31.76 -9.90
CA PRO A 190 -26.99 30.72 -9.57
C PRO A 190 -26.91 30.37 -8.08
N SER A 191 -27.03 31.38 -7.20
CA SER A 191 -26.94 31.20 -5.75
C SER A 191 -28.09 30.37 -5.20
N THR A 192 -29.31 30.67 -5.65
CA THR A 192 -30.50 29.86 -5.35
C THR A 192 -30.37 28.45 -5.89
N ALA A 193 -29.93 28.30 -7.14
CA ALA A 193 -29.72 26.98 -7.76
C ALA A 193 -28.76 26.12 -6.94
N LEU A 194 -27.65 26.70 -6.47
CA LEU A 194 -26.69 26.02 -5.61
C LEU A 194 -27.31 25.58 -4.27
N SER A 195 -28.06 26.46 -3.60
CA SER A 195 -28.74 26.12 -2.33
C SER A 195 -29.69 24.93 -2.49
N ILE A 196 -30.37 24.84 -3.63
CA ILE A 196 -31.22 23.70 -3.98
C ILE A 196 -30.38 22.44 -4.19
N ILE A 197 -29.34 22.52 -5.03
CA ILE A 197 -28.44 21.38 -5.35
C ILE A 197 -27.79 20.80 -4.09
N LYS A 198 -27.32 21.65 -3.17
CA LYS A 198 -26.70 21.23 -1.90
C LYS A 198 -27.60 20.31 -1.08
N ARG A 199 -28.91 20.49 -1.18
CA ARG A 199 -29.92 19.75 -0.42
C ARG A 199 -30.44 18.50 -1.13
N VAL A 200 -30.14 18.30 -2.43
CA VAL A 200 -30.60 17.12 -3.19
C VAL A 200 -29.95 15.84 -2.63
N PRO A 201 -30.74 14.89 -2.07
CA PRO A 201 -30.20 13.68 -1.45
C PRO A 201 -29.64 12.70 -2.48
N ASN A 202 -30.28 12.59 -3.64
CA ASN A 202 -29.80 11.75 -4.73
C ASN A 202 -28.82 12.52 -5.62
N ARG A 203 -27.53 12.37 -5.33
CA ARG A 203 -26.45 13.03 -6.07
C ARG A 203 -26.40 12.63 -7.55
N ALA A 204 -26.88 11.44 -7.95
CA ALA A 204 -26.88 10.99 -9.35
C ALA A 204 -27.72 11.88 -10.30
N VAL A 205 -28.54 12.77 -9.76
CA VAL A 205 -29.33 13.73 -10.54
C VAL A 205 -28.50 14.96 -10.95
N ILE A 206 -27.43 15.25 -10.21
CA ILE A 206 -26.58 16.43 -10.44
C ILE A 206 -25.69 16.16 -11.65
N LYS A 207 -25.72 17.06 -12.62
CA LYS A 207 -24.91 16.96 -13.84
C LYS A 207 -23.61 17.74 -13.69
N GLY A 208 -22.51 17.26 -14.25
CA GLY A 208 -21.23 17.98 -14.26
C GLY A 208 -21.32 19.39 -14.82
N ALA A 209 -22.02 19.56 -15.95
CA ALA A 209 -22.24 20.87 -16.58
C ALA A 209 -22.92 21.90 -15.67
N TRP A 210 -23.72 21.46 -14.68
CA TRP A 210 -24.31 22.37 -13.70
C TRP A 210 -23.26 22.93 -12.76
N LEU A 211 -22.39 22.06 -12.25
CA LEU A 211 -21.32 22.46 -11.35
C LEU A 211 -20.32 23.37 -12.06
N GLU A 212 -20.04 23.12 -13.35
CA GLU A 212 -19.19 23.99 -14.17
C GLU A 212 -19.78 25.39 -14.32
N SER A 213 -21.07 25.49 -14.65
CA SER A 213 -21.73 26.80 -14.77
C SER A 213 -21.80 27.53 -13.42
N LEU A 214 -21.99 26.81 -12.31
CA LEU A 214 -22.00 27.38 -10.96
C LEU A 214 -20.61 27.82 -10.50
N TRP A 215 -19.56 27.13 -10.94
CA TRP A 215 -18.17 27.49 -10.64
C TRP A 215 -17.80 28.89 -11.15
N GLU A 216 -18.27 29.23 -12.35
CA GLU A 216 -18.03 30.53 -12.98
C GLU A 216 -18.90 31.64 -12.37
N THR A 217 -20.10 31.29 -11.90
CA THR A 217 -21.12 32.28 -11.50
C THR A 217 -21.24 32.50 -10.00
N VAL A 218 -20.72 31.60 -9.15
CA VAL A 218 -20.79 31.70 -7.69
C VAL A 218 -19.41 31.49 -7.03
N PRO A 219 -18.51 32.50 -7.06
CA PRO A 219 -17.15 32.39 -6.53
C PRO A 219 -17.08 31.98 -5.05
N ASP A 220 -17.95 32.53 -4.21
CA ASP A 220 -18.00 32.27 -2.76
C ASP A 220 -18.37 30.80 -2.43
N ALA A 221 -18.86 30.05 -3.40
CA ALA A 221 -19.27 28.66 -3.23
C ALA A 221 -18.28 27.63 -3.76
N ARG A 222 -17.15 28.06 -4.34
CA ARG A 222 -16.23 27.18 -5.06
C ARG A 222 -15.72 26.01 -4.21
N ILE A 223 -15.46 26.21 -2.92
CA ILE A 223 -15.08 25.13 -1.99
C ILE A 223 -16.18 24.07 -1.90
N SER A 224 -17.44 24.47 -1.65
CA SER A 224 -18.56 23.53 -1.62
C SER A 224 -18.81 22.85 -2.97
N LEU A 225 -18.48 23.51 -4.09
CA LEU A 225 -18.56 22.90 -5.43
C LEU A 225 -17.51 21.79 -5.59
N ILE A 226 -16.28 21.96 -5.08
CA ILE A 226 -15.27 20.89 -5.05
C ILE A 226 -15.76 19.69 -4.22
N GLU A 227 -16.35 19.92 -3.04
CA GLU A 227 -16.89 18.84 -2.19
C GLU A 227 -17.99 18.05 -2.89
N MET A 228 -18.89 18.76 -3.59
CA MET A 228 -19.95 18.12 -4.37
C MET A 228 -19.40 17.37 -5.59
N ALA A 229 -18.44 17.95 -6.30
CA ALA A 229 -17.75 17.27 -7.41
C ALA A 229 -17.07 15.99 -6.93
N THR A 230 -16.36 16.03 -5.79
CA THR A 230 -15.73 14.86 -5.15
C THR A 230 -16.76 13.77 -4.88
N SER A 231 -17.92 14.14 -4.31
CA SER A 231 -19.01 13.20 -4.02
C SER A 231 -19.62 12.60 -5.29
N LEU A 232 -19.73 13.38 -6.38
CA LEU A 232 -20.25 12.90 -7.66
C LEU A 232 -19.28 11.96 -8.36
N ALA A 233 -18.00 12.28 -8.36
CA ALA A 233 -16.96 11.48 -9.00
C ALA A 233 -16.89 10.06 -8.42
N LEU A 234 -17.20 9.91 -7.13
CA LEU A 234 -17.31 8.63 -6.45
C LEU A 234 -18.61 7.87 -6.77
N ALA A 235 -19.71 8.58 -7.06
CA ALA A 235 -21.01 7.99 -7.34
C ALA A 235 -21.17 7.57 -8.81
N ASP A 236 -20.57 8.34 -9.73
CA ASP A 236 -20.60 8.10 -11.18
C ASP A 236 -19.30 8.64 -11.80
N HIS A 237 -18.37 7.72 -12.09
CA HIS A 237 -17.05 8.04 -12.64
C HIS A 237 -17.09 8.76 -13.99
N GLY A 238 -18.23 8.77 -14.71
CA GLY A 238 -18.38 9.49 -15.99
C GLY A 238 -19.06 10.86 -15.87
N ALA A 239 -19.62 11.20 -14.71
CA ALA A 239 -20.48 12.38 -14.58
C ALA A 239 -19.72 13.72 -14.65
N ILE A 240 -18.43 13.72 -14.32
CA ILE A 240 -17.55 14.89 -14.36
C ILE A 240 -16.16 14.51 -14.86
N CYS A 241 -15.43 15.45 -15.48
CA CYS A 241 -14.00 15.29 -15.74
C CYS A 241 -13.21 15.50 -14.44
N ALA A 242 -12.70 14.44 -13.82
CA ALA A 242 -12.03 14.56 -12.52
C ALA A 242 -10.76 15.43 -12.60
N LEU A 243 -10.05 15.37 -13.73
CA LEU A 243 -8.87 16.20 -14.00
C LEU A 243 -9.19 17.70 -13.94
N ASP A 244 -10.29 18.13 -14.57
CA ASP A 244 -10.69 19.54 -14.58
C ASP A 244 -11.07 20.04 -13.18
N TRP A 245 -11.73 19.19 -12.39
CA TRP A 245 -12.10 19.52 -11.01
C TRP A 245 -10.90 19.53 -10.07
N ILE A 246 -9.89 18.68 -10.28
CA ILE A 246 -8.61 18.78 -9.58
C ILE A 246 -7.90 20.08 -9.95
N ASN A 247 -7.89 20.48 -11.23
CA ASN A 247 -7.32 21.76 -11.66
C ASN A 247 -7.98 22.96 -10.97
N ARG A 248 -9.31 22.94 -10.85
CA ARG A 248 -10.10 23.95 -10.12
C ARG A 248 -9.75 23.98 -8.63
N TRP A 249 -9.61 22.81 -8.00
CA TRP A 249 -9.18 22.72 -6.60
C TRP A 249 -7.76 23.26 -6.40
N LEU A 250 -6.81 22.91 -7.28
CA LEU A 250 -5.44 23.44 -7.24
C LEU A 250 -5.40 24.95 -7.39
N TRP A 251 -6.24 25.49 -8.28
CA TRP A 251 -6.37 26.94 -8.48
C TRP A 251 -6.84 27.65 -7.20
N LEU A 252 -7.86 27.12 -6.51
CA LEU A 252 -8.29 27.66 -5.22
C LEU A 252 -7.19 27.59 -4.16
N ALA A 253 -6.47 26.47 -4.11
CA ALA A 253 -5.40 26.26 -3.14
C ALA A 253 -4.26 27.27 -3.32
N GLN A 254 -4.01 27.69 -4.56
CA GLN A 254 -3.03 28.73 -4.88
C GLN A 254 -3.51 30.13 -4.50
N GLU A 255 -4.81 30.41 -4.60
CA GLU A 255 -5.38 31.70 -4.21
C GLU A 255 -5.54 31.87 -2.69
N SER A 256 -5.78 30.79 -1.94
CA SER A 256 -6.14 30.89 -0.53
C SER A 256 -4.96 31.23 0.40
N ASP A 257 -3.71 31.04 -0.04
CA ASP A 257 -2.46 31.11 0.77
C ASP A 257 -2.50 30.27 2.07
N ASP A 258 -3.56 29.49 2.28
CA ASP A 258 -3.81 28.68 3.46
C ASP A 258 -3.26 27.26 3.25
N GLU A 259 -2.18 26.96 3.95
CA GLU A 259 -1.58 25.63 3.97
C GLU A 259 -2.57 24.52 4.37
N HIS A 260 -3.59 24.83 5.18
CA HIS A 260 -4.59 23.84 5.59
C HIS A 260 -5.44 23.35 4.41
N PHE A 261 -5.63 24.18 3.38
CA PHE A 261 -6.39 23.78 2.19
C PHE A 261 -5.72 22.63 1.44
N TYR A 262 -4.40 22.52 1.52
CA TYR A 262 -3.68 21.39 0.93
C TYR A 262 -3.86 20.10 1.73
N THR A 263 -4.14 20.16 3.03
CA THR A 263 -4.28 18.95 3.86
C THR A 263 -5.63 18.24 3.66
N SER A 264 -6.66 18.94 3.18
CA SER A 264 -7.98 18.38 2.86
C SER A 264 -8.03 17.82 1.44
N HIS A 265 -7.08 16.93 1.09
CA HIS A 265 -7.01 16.28 -0.21
C HIS A 265 -8.40 15.77 -0.63
N PRO A 266 -8.90 16.15 -1.83
CA PRO A 266 -10.16 15.61 -2.34
C PRO A 266 -9.92 14.19 -2.84
N LEU A 267 -9.68 13.25 -1.93
CA LEU A 267 -9.30 11.86 -2.23
C LEU A 267 -10.26 11.23 -3.24
N GLY A 268 -11.56 11.50 -3.14
CA GLY A 268 -12.54 11.02 -4.10
C GLY A 268 -12.37 11.52 -5.54
N LEU A 269 -11.83 12.72 -5.76
CA LEU A 269 -11.48 13.20 -7.11
C LEU A 269 -10.25 12.47 -7.66
N TRP A 270 -9.26 12.20 -6.82
CA TRP A 270 -8.07 11.45 -7.21
C TRP A 270 -8.43 10.00 -7.55
N ASP A 271 -9.27 9.36 -6.74
CA ASP A 271 -9.75 8.01 -6.98
C ASP A 271 -10.60 7.94 -8.26
N ALA A 272 -11.47 8.92 -8.49
CA ALA A 272 -12.25 8.99 -9.72
C ALA A 272 -11.38 9.26 -10.96
N LEU A 273 -10.37 10.14 -10.85
CA LEU A 273 -9.39 10.34 -11.92
C LEU A 273 -8.66 9.03 -12.22
N GLU A 274 -8.28 8.28 -11.18
CA GLU A 274 -7.63 6.99 -11.33
C GLU A 274 -8.51 5.97 -12.07
N GLU A 275 -9.80 5.86 -11.74
CA GLU A 275 -10.75 4.99 -12.45
C GLU A 275 -10.97 5.44 -13.90
N GLN A 276 -11.08 6.76 -14.15
CA GLN A 276 -11.16 7.31 -15.51
C GLN A 276 -9.92 6.93 -16.34
N LEU A 277 -8.73 7.02 -15.76
CA LEU A 277 -7.48 6.69 -16.40
C LEU A 277 -7.28 5.18 -16.63
N LYS A 278 -7.89 4.32 -15.80
CA LYS A 278 -7.97 2.86 -16.07
C LYS A 278 -8.86 2.54 -17.26
N ALA A 279 -10.00 3.24 -17.37
CA ALA A 279 -10.95 3.04 -18.45
C ALA A 279 -10.42 3.54 -19.81
N ASP A 280 -9.62 4.62 -19.79
CA ASP A 280 -8.98 5.17 -20.97
C ASP A 280 -7.49 5.44 -20.73
N SER A 281 -6.66 4.50 -21.16
CA SER A 281 -5.22 4.63 -21.02
C SER A 281 -4.64 5.83 -21.81
N ALA A 282 -5.29 6.28 -22.89
CA ALA A 282 -4.85 7.46 -23.63
C ALA A 282 -5.05 8.76 -22.83
N ALA A 283 -5.98 8.77 -21.87
CA ALA A 283 -6.15 9.88 -20.95
C ALA A 283 -4.94 10.06 -20.01
N PHE A 284 -4.14 9.00 -19.76
CA PHE A 284 -2.87 9.17 -19.05
C PHE A 284 -1.90 10.02 -19.87
N ASP A 285 -1.83 9.84 -21.18
CA ASP A 285 -0.90 10.60 -22.03
C ASP A 285 -1.32 12.07 -22.16
N ALA A 286 -2.62 12.37 -21.96
CA ALA A 286 -3.15 13.73 -22.01
C ALA A 286 -2.71 14.61 -20.83
N ILE A 287 -2.41 14.04 -19.65
CA ILE A 287 -1.96 14.84 -18.50
C ILE A 287 -0.47 15.22 -18.69
N PRO A 288 -0.09 16.51 -18.78
CA PRO A 288 1.30 16.90 -19.01
C PRO A 288 2.23 16.43 -17.88
N THR A 289 3.47 16.01 -18.17
CA THR A 289 4.45 15.56 -17.14
C THR A 289 4.87 16.65 -16.15
N HIS A 290 4.58 17.91 -16.48
CA HIS A 290 4.82 19.09 -15.65
C HIS A 290 3.53 19.58 -14.98
N TRP A 291 2.44 18.81 -15.02
CA TRP A 291 1.19 19.17 -14.37
C TRP A 291 1.43 19.42 -12.87
N VAL A 292 0.96 20.57 -12.38
CA VAL A 292 1.16 21.02 -10.99
C VAL A 292 0.45 20.09 -10.01
N GLY A 293 -0.63 19.44 -10.44
CA GLY A 293 -1.40 18.52 -9.61
C GLY A 293 -0.59 17.37 -9.03
N PHE A 294 0.48 16.92 -9.71
CA PHE A 294 1.34 15.87 -9.17
C PHE A 294 2.05 16.24 -7.87
N SER A 295 2.27 17.53 -7.60
CA SER A 295 2.85 17.97 -6.32
C SER A 295 1.92 17.75 -5.13
N TYR A 296 0.62 17.57 -5.40
CA TYR A 296 -0.45 17.45 -4.40
C TYR A 296 -1.23 16.14 -4.53
N ALA A 297 -0.86 15.31 -5.51
CA ALA A 297 -1.47 14.02 -5.72
C ALA A 297 -1.12 13.07 -4.56
N PRO A 298 -2.07 12.25 -4.10
CA PRO A 298 -1.78 11.27 -3.07
C PRO A 298 -0.80 10.21 -3.61
N GLU A 299 -0.03 9.62 -2.70
CA GLU A 299 1.04 8.67 -3.04
C GLU A 299 0.57 7.52 -3.93
N HIS A 300 -0.58 6.92 -3.63
CA HIS A 300 -1.13 5.80 -4.41
C HIS A 300 -1.46 6.17 -5.85
N PHE A 301 -1.87 7.41 -6.09
CA PHE A 301 -2.14 7.91 -7.44
C PHE A 301 -0.82 8.12 -8.21
N LEU A 302 0.17 8.76 -7.57
CA LEU A 302 1.50 8.93 -8.15
C LEU A 302 2.14 7.59 -8.49
N GLU A 303 1.92 6.60 -7.63
CA GLU A 303 2.40 5.24 -7.83
C GLU A 303 1.89 4.68 -9.16
N ARG A 304 0.58 4.72 -9.38
CA ARG A 304 -0.04 4.21 -10.61
C ARG A 304 0.37 4.99 -11.85
N VAL A 305 0.43 6.32 -11.75
CA VAL A 305 0.87 7.18 -12.86
C VAL A 305 2.28 6.79 -13.30
N TYR A 306 3.21 6.60 -12.36
CA TYR A 306 4.58 6.25 -12.75
C TYR A 306 4.66 4.83 -13.30
N ARG A 307 3.91 3.87 -12.74
CA ARG A 307 3.86 2.50 -13.27
C ARG A 307 3.42 2.48 -14.73
N TYR A 308 2.38 3.25 -15.02
CA TYR A 308 1.84 3.36 -16.36
C TYR A 308 2.83 4.05 -17.32
N ARG A 309 3.36 5.23 -16.95
CA ARG A 309 4.19 6.05 -17.85
C ARG A 309 5.64 5.62 -17.95
N PHE A 310 6.15 4.96 -16.92
CA PHE A 310 7.56 4.59 -16.80
C PHE A 310 7.68 3.11 -16.45
N PRO A 311 7.19 2.18 -17.31
CA PRO A 311 7.20 0.75 -17.02
C PRO A 311 8.62 0.19 -16.80
N ALA A 312 9.63 0.77 -17.44
CA ALA A 312 11.04 0.43 -17.19
C ALA A 312 11.50 0.86 -15.78
N LEU A 313 11.05 2.02 -15.30
CA LEU A 313 11.31 2.44 -13.93
C LEU A 313 10.61 1.50 -12.94
N ASP A 314 9.33 1.19 -13.15
CA ASP A 314 8.59 0.27 -12.29
C ASP A 314 9.25 -1.11 -12.24
N SER A 315 9.63 -1.66 -13.40
CA SER A 315 10.38 -2.93 -13.47
C SER A 315 11.70 -2.87 -12.70
N ALA A 316 12.44 -1.76 -12.79
CA ALA A 316 13.67 -1.55 -12.04
C ALA A 316 13.40 -1.45 -10.52
N LEU A 317 12.36 -0.72 -10.10
CA LEU A 317 11.98 -0.59 -8.69
C LEU A 317 11.56 -1.94 -8.11
N ILE A 318 10.73 -2.71 -8.82
CA ILE A 318 10.34 -4.06 -8.45
C ILE A 318 11.59 -4.93 -8.28
N ALA A 319 12.50 -4.94 -9.26
CA ALA A 319 13.74 -5.74 -9.17
C ALA A 319 14.67 -5.34 -8.01
N ILE A 320 14.68 -4.06 -7.60
CA ILE A 320 15.42 -3.58 -6.43
C ILE A 320 14.75 -4.05 -5.13
N CYS A 321 13.42 -3.91 -5.04
CA CYS A 321 12.63 -4.25 -3.85
C CYS A 321 12.47 -5.77 -3.66
N ASP A 322 12.36 -6.54 -4.74
CA ASP A 322 12.14 -7.99 -4.72
C ASP A 322 13.28 -8.75 -4.02
N LEU A 323 14.51 -8.23 -4.09
CA LEU A 323 15.66 -8.76 -3.36
C LEU A 323 15.43 -8.81 -1.84
N GLY A 324 14.61 -7.90 -1.32
CA GLY A 324 14.26 -7.85 0.09
C GLY A 324 13.19 -8.85 0.50
N THR A 325 12.51 -9.49 -0.45
CA THR A 325 11.38 -10.35 -0.14
C THR A 325 11.86 -11.79 0.10
N PRO A 326 11.55 -12.42 1.25
CA PRO A 326 12.10 -13.73 1.61
C PRO A 326 11.78 -14.83 0.60
N ASN A 327 10.61 -14.72 -0.04
CA ASN A 327 10.07 -15.72 -0.96
C ASN A 327 10.67 -15.61 -2.37
N LEU A 328 11.25 -14.47 -2.74
CA LEU A 328 11.89 -14.29 -4.06
C LEU A 328 13.40 -14.38 -3.96
N CYS A 329 13.97 -14.26 -2.76
CA CYS A 329 15.40 -14.42 -2.57
C CYS A 329 15.77 -15.93 -2.67
N PRO A 330 16.57 -16.35 -3.66
CA PRO A 330 16.93 -17.76 -3.86
C PRO A 330 17.88 -18.31 -2.78
N SER A 331 18.01 -17.62 -1.64
CA SER A 331 18.94 -17.97 -0.57
C SER A 331 18.33 -18.76 0.57
N ASN A 332 17.00 -18.89 0.64
CA ASN A 332 16.31 -19.59 1.73
C ASN A 332 15.70 -20.91 1.25
N TYR A 333 15.99 -21.98 1.97
CA TYR A 333 15.56 -23.34 1.65
C TYR A 333 14.89 -23.95 2.88
N ARG A 334 13.79 -24.67 2.70
CA ARG A 334 13.19 -25.40 3.82
C ARG A 334 14.19 -26.42 4.34
N ALA A 335 14.53 -26.33 5.62
CA ALA A 335 15.61 -27.12 6.19
C ALA A 335 15.31 -28.63 6.13
N ARG A 336 14.04 -29.00 6.33
CA ARG A 336 13.59 -30.40 6.21
C ARG A 336 13.86 -30.96 4.83
N ASP A 337 13.55 -30.21 3.77
CA ASP A 337 13.78 -30.66 2.40
C ASP A 337 15.28 -30.90 2.12
N GLN A 338 16.16 -30.07 2.69
CA GLN A 338 17.61 -30.25 2.59
C GLN A 338 18.12 -31.47 3.37
N ILE A 339 17.53 -31.74 4.52
CA ILE A 339 17.89 -32.85 5.40
C ILE A 339 17.39 -34.18 4.83
N ASP A 340 16.14 -34.22 4.36
CA ASP A 340 15.50 -35.42 3.80
C ASP A 340 16.12 -35.80 2.44
N ALA A 341 16.75 -34.84 1.76
CA ALA A 341 17.48 -35.06 0.51
C ALA A 341 18.91 -35.63 0.71
N LEU A 342 19.37 -35.83 1.94
CA LEU A 342 20.66 -36.49 2.20
C LEU A 342 20.56 -37.97 1.82
N ASP A 343 21.44 -38.41 0.92
CA ASP A 343 21.51 -39.80 0.49
C ASP A 343 22.52 -40.62 1.33
N HIS A 344 22.71 -41.90 0.95
CA HIS A 344 23.66 -42.77 1.63
C HIS A 344 25.10 -42.25 1.57
N THR A 345 25.50 -41.67 0.43
CA THR A 345 26.85 -41.10 0.23
C THR A 345 27.06 -39.92 1.17
N ASP A 346 26.04 -39.08 1.35
CA ASP A 346 26.07 -37.96 2.27
C ASP A 346 26.20 -38.40 3.74
N ILE A 347 25.49 -39.48 4.11
CA ILE A 347 25.56 -40.07 5.46
C ILE A 347 26.96 -40.65 5.72
N GLU A 348 27.51 -41.39 4.76
CA GLU A 348 28.85 -41.99 4.85
C GLU A 348 29.93 -40.91 4.98
N LEU A 349 29.84 -39.86 4.18
CA LEU A 349 30.76 -38.72 4.24
C LEU A 349 30.67 -37.99 5.59
N ALA A 350 29.46 -37.75 6.11
CA ALA A 350 29.28 -37.13 7.42
C ALA A 350 29.81 -38.00 8.56
N ALA A 351 29.70 -39.33 8.45
CA ALA A 351 30.26 -40.27 9.42
C ALA A 351 31.79 -40.22 9.44
N LEU A 352 32.44 -40.07 8.27
CA LEU A 352 33.89 -39.93 8.13
C LEU A 352 34.45 -38.70 8.88
N TRP A 353 33.65 -37.64 9.00
CA TRP A 353 34.03 -36.42 9.72
C TRP A 353 33.85 -36.52 11.24
N GLY A 354 33.04 -37.45 11.72
CA GLY A 354 32.79 -37.68 13.13
C GLY A 354 33.91 -38.48 13.80
N THR A 355 34.60 -37.90 14.78
CA THR A 355 35.53 -38.65 15.64
C THR A 355 34.78 -39.20 16.85
N SER A 356 34.80 -40.52 17.08
CA SER A 356 34.24 -41.10 18.31
C SER A 356 35.06 -40.64 19.52
N SER A 357 34.35 -40.07 20.49
CA SER A 357 34.91 -39.63 21.77
C SER A 357 34.81 -40.71 22.85
N GLY A 358 34.20 -41.86 22.55
CA GLY A 358 33.81 -42.88 23.52
C GLY A 358 32.61 -42.50 24.39
N ASN A 359 32.07 -41.29 24.24
CA ASN A 359 30.87 -40.82 24.93
C ASN A 359 29.68 -40.80 23.96
N ALA A 360 28.76 -41.75 24.11
CA ALA A 360 27.62 -41.92 23.20
C ALA A 360 26.80 -40.64 22.99
N LYS A 361 26.52 -39.87 24.05
CA LYS A 361 25.72 -38.63 23.94
C LYS A 361 26.47 -37.55 23.15
N MET A 362 27.78 -37.45 23.36
CA MET A 362 28.63 -36.53 22.61
C MET A 362 28.74 -36.97 21.14
N ASP A 363 28.93 -38.26 20.90
CA ASP A 363 29.04 -38.85 19.56
C ASP A 363 27.74 -38.66 18.74
N THR A 364 26.56 -38.82 19.36
CA THR A 364 25.27 -38.51 18.71
C THR A 364 25.15 -37.03 18.34
N SER A 365 25.57 -36.12 19.24
CA SER A 365 25.52 -34.66 18.98
C SER A 365 26.49 -34.24 17.87
N VAL A 366 27.69 -34.82 17.85
CA VAL A 366 28.69 -34.62 16.79
C VAL A 366 28.18 -35.15 15.47
N SER A 367 27.58 -36.35 15.46
CA SER A 367 26.98 -36.94 14.25
C SER A 367 25.86 -36.06 13.67
N ALA A 368 24.97 -35.54 14.51
CA ALA A 368 23.95 -34.57 14.11
C ALA A 368 24.59 -33.32 13.47
N GLN A 369 25.67 -32.81 14.08
CA GLN A 369 26.39 -31.66 13.59
C GLN A 369 27.03 -31.91 12.21
N MET A 370 27.65 -33.07 12.00
CA MET A 370 28.28 -33.42 10.72
C MET A 370 27.25 -33.59 9.60
N LEU A 371 26.14 -34.27 9.86
CA LEU A 371 25.03 -34.39 8.90
C LEU A 371 24.44 -33.02 8.55
N THR A 372 24.36 -32.12 9.52
CA THR A 372 23.86 -30.76 9.28
C THR A 372 24.85 -29.92 8.48
N ALA A 373 26.16 -30.10 8.72
CA ALA A 373 27.19 -29.48 7.89
C ALA A 373 27.09 -29.97 6.44
N ARG A 374 26.85 -31.27 6.23
CA ARG A 374 26.63 -31.82 4.89
C ARG A 374 25.37 -31.26 4.23
N ALA A 375 24.26 -31.17 4.96
CA ALA A 375 23.04 -30.53 4.44
C ALA A 375 23.28 -29.05 4.07
N ALA A 376 24.12 -28.34 4.82
CA ALA A 376 24.50 -26.97 4.48
C ALA A 376 25.34 -26.89 3.18
N GLU A 377 26.22 -27.86 2.91
CA GLU A 377 26.94 -27.95 1.62
C GLU A 377 25.97 -28.19 0.46
N ARG A 378 24.98 -29.09 0.64
CA ARG A 378 23.94 -29.34 -0.36
C ARG A 378 23.09 -28.10 -0.64
N CYS A 379 22.73 -27.37 0.42
CA CYS A 379 22.03 -26.09 0.33
C CYS A 379 22.86 -25.05 -0.44
N ALA A 380 24.16 -24.91 -0.16
CA ALA A 380 25.04 -24.03 -0.91
C ALA A 380 25.15 -24.44 -2.39
N ALA A 381 25.27 -25.73 -2.69
CA ALA A 381 25.33 -26.23 -4.05
C ALA A 381 24.02 -25.95 -4.82
N GLN A 382 22.86 -26.17 -4.18
CA GLN A 382 21.55 -25.83 -4.74
C GLN A 382 21.43 -24.34 -5.01
N TYR A 383 21.90 -23.50 -4.09
CA TYR A 383 21.95 -22.05 -4.26
C TYR A 383 22.76 -21.61 -5.47
N PHE A 384 23.99 -22.11 -5.66
CA PHE A 384 24.75 -21.74 -6.86
C PHE A 384 24.08 -22.25 -8.14
N ARG A 385 23.50 -23.45 -8.13
CA ARG A 385 22.72 -23.97 -9.28
C ARG A 385 21.49 -23.12 -9.58
N SER A 386 20.79 -22.59 -8.58
CA SER A 386 19.63 -21.70 -8.79
C SER A 386 20.02 -20.36 -9.41
N LEU A 387 21.30 -19.96 -9.32
CA LEU A 387 21.85 -18.82 -10.06
C LEU A 387 22.22 -19.16 -11.51
N GLY A 388 21.96 -20.38 -11.97
CA GLY A 388 22.33 -20.87 -13.29
C GLY A 388 23.82 -21.21 -13.43
N LEU A 389 24.51 -21.49 -12.31
CA LEU A 389 25.93 -21.85 -12.31
C LEU A 389 26.12 -23.37 -12.22
N HIS A 390 27.17 -23.87 -12.87
CA HIS A 390 27.59 -25.26 -12.74
C HIS A 390 28.28 -25.49 -11.39
N VAL A 391 28.01 -26.62 -10.73
CA VAL A 391 28.54 -26.93 -9.39
C VAL A 391 28.92 -28.40 -9.27
N ASP A 392 30.22 -28.66 -9.09
CA ASP A 392 30.78 -29.95 -8.72
C ASP A 392 30.83 -30.08 -7.18
N ASP A 393 30.45 -31.26 -6.67
CA ASP A 393 30.49 -31.62 -5.25
C ASP A 393 31.84 -32.28 -4.93
N VAL A 394 32.83 -31.46 -4.57
CA VAL A 394 34.21 -31.91 -4.36
C VAL A 394 34.34 -32.71 -3.07
N ALA A 395 33.54 -32.40 -2.06
CA ALA A 395 33.57 -33.09 -0.76
C ALA A 395 33.33 -34.61 -0.89
N GLN A 396 32.45 -35.06 -1.80
CA GLN A 396 32.20 -36.50 -2.02
C GLN A 396 33.42 -37.27 -2.54
N LEU A 397 34.38 -36.59 -3.19
CA LEU A 397 35.62 -37.21 -3.67
C LEU A 397 36.53 -37.67 -2.53
N GLN A 398 36.25 -37.26 -1.29
CA GLN A 398 36.93 -37.77 -0.10
C GLN A 398 36.69 -39.27 0.11
N LEU A 399 35.51 -39.80 -0.26
CA LEU A 399 35.16 -41.20 -0.05
C LEU A 399 35.97 -42.16 -0.95
N ASN A 400 36.30 -41.73 -2.17
CA ASN A 400 37.03 -42.56 -3.13
C ASN A 400 38.53 -42.22 -3.22
N GLY A 401 38.97 -41.11 -2.61
CA GLY A 401 40.37 -40.69 -2.63
C GLY A 401 40.92 -40.34 -4.03
N SER A 402 40.06 -40.05 -5.00
CA SER A 402 40.45 -39.76 -6.38
C SER A 402 41.23 -38.45 -6.55
N THR A 403 41.11 -37.54 -5.59
CA THR A 403 41.81 -36.25 -5.57
C THR A 403 41.99 -35.77 -4.13
N ASP A 404 42.93 -34.84 -3.92
CA ASP A 404 43.11 -34.12 -2.66
C ASP A 404 42.45 -32.73 -2.66
N GLU A 405 41.74 -32.34 -3.72
CA GLU A 405 41.06 -31.03 -3.82
C GLU A 405 40.06 -30.78 -2.68
N TRP A 406 39.41 -31.84 -2.17
CA TRP A 406 38.45 -31.76 -1.06
C TRP A 406 39.08 -31.23 0.24
N ARG A 407 40.41 -31.29 0.38
CA ARG A 407 41.12 -30.68 1.53
C ARG A 407 41.04 -29.16 1.48
N LEU A 408 40.90 -28.60 0.27
CA LEU A 408 40.88 -27.16 0.03
C LEU A 408 39.45 -26.61 -0.08
N MET A 409 38.53 -27.33 -0.68
CA MET A 409 37.18 -26.83 -0.98
C MET A 409 36.13 -27.94 -0.87
N ASP A 410 34.89 -27.55 -0.58
CA ASP A 410 33.76 -28.47 -0.51
C ASP A 410 33.03 -28.54 -1.87
N LEU A 411 33.00 -27.42 -2.61
CA LEU A 411 32.38 -27.31 -3.92
C LEU A 411 33.32 -26.64 -4.94
N LYS A 412 33.08 -26.89 -6.24
CA LYS A 412 33.75 -26.19 -7.35
C LYS A 412 32.69 -25.62 -8.29
N VAL A 413 32.65 -24.30 -8.43
CA VAL A 413 31.67 -23.58 -9.22
C VAL A 413 32.26 -23.18 -10.57
N GLU A 414 31.53 -23.40 -11.67
CA GLU A 414 32.00 -23.16 -13.05
C GLU A 414 33.33 -23.87 -13.37
N HIS A 415 33.58 -25.03 -12.75
CA HIS A 415 34.85 -25.76 -12.78
C HIS A 415 36.09 -24.93 -12.41
N ARG A 416 35.90 -23.73 -11.87
CA ARG A 416 36.94 -22.72 -11.70
C ARG A 416 37.03 -22.24 -10.28
N TYR A 417 35.94 -21.92 -9.61
CA TYR A 417 35.99 -21.27 -8.31
C TYR A 417 35.80 -22.30 -7.21
N GLY A 418 36.84 -22.52 -6.40
CA GLY A 418 36.72 -23.34 -5.20
C GLY A 418 35.87 -22.63 -4.15
N VAL A 419 34.98 -23.37 -3.50
CA VAL A 419 34.11 -22.87 -2.42
C VAL A 419 34.24 -23.78 -1.20
N ASP A 420 34.54 -23.18 -0.05
CA ASP A 420 34.60 -23.81 1.26
C ASP A 420 33.39 -23.32 2.06
N VAL A 421 32.42 -24.21 2.26
CA VAL A 421 31.16 -23.95 2.93
C VAL A 421 31.42 -23.85 4.44
N LYS A 422 30.78 -22.86 5.06
CA LYS A 422 30.82 -22.64 6.50
C LYS A 422 29.40 -22.73 7.01
N ASN A 423 29.12 -23.81 7.73
CA ASN A 423 27.84 -23.98 8.39
C ASN A 423 27.82 -23.23 9.73
N LEU A 424 26.95 -22.24 9.84
CA LEU A 424 26.51 -21.65 11.09
C LEU A 424 25.23 -22.35 11.54
N ARG A 425 25.41 -23.38 12.36
CA ARG A 425 24.30 -23.99 13.08
C ARG A 425 23.74 -23.01 14.10
N ARG A 426 22.50 -22.56 13.90
CA ARG A 426 21.80 -21.61 14.75
C ARG A 426 21.74 -22.12 16.18
N THR A 427 21.95 -21.21 17.12
CA THR A 427 21.74 -21.49 18.53
C THR A 427 20.29 -21.21 18.89
N LEU A 428 19.80 -21.87 19.94
CA LEU A 428 18.41 -21.75 20.38
C LEU A 428 17.99 -20.30 20.72
N ASN A 429 18.94 -19.42 21.06
CA ASN A 429 18.67 -18.02 21.42
C ASN A 429 19.24 -16.99 20.45
N GLY A 430 19.94 -17.42 19.38
CA GLY A 430 20.68 -16.52 18.47
C GLY A 430 20.00 -16.27 17.12
N GLY A 431 19.01 -17.09 16.75
CA GLY A 431 18.39 -17.03 15.43
C GLY A 431 19.44 -17.10 14.31
N MET A 432 19.20 -16.40 13.21
CA MET A 432 20.15 -16.29 12.08
C MET A 432 21.44 -15.51 12.43
N HIS A 433 21.47 -14.84 13.58
CA HIS A 433 22.59 -13.98 13.97
C HIS A 433 23.56 -14.65 14.95
N SER A 434 23.52 -15.99 15.08
CA SER A 434 24.52 -16.69 15.87
C SER A 434 25.91 -16.42 15.29
N SER A 435 26.89 -16.27 16.16
CA SER A 435 27.91 -15.23 15.97
C SER A 435 29.32 -15.75 15.78
N ARG A 436 29.49 -17.07 15.69
CA ARG A 436 30.80 -17.71 15.61
C ARG A 436 30.98 -18.44 14.29
N TRP A 437 31.42 -17.68 13.30
CA TRP A 437 31.86 -18.22 12.03
C TRP A 437 33.29 -18.70 12.14
N LYS A 438 33.47 -19.95 12.58
CA LYS A 438 34.80 -20.49 12.78
C LYS A 438 35.45 -20.81 11.45
N VAL A 439 36.44 -20.01 11.05
CA VAL A 439 37.27 -20.25 9.87
C VAL A 439 38.64 -20.67 10.37
N LYS A 440 39.10 -21.89 10.07
CA LYS A 440 40.41 -22.33 10.56
C LYS A 440 41.55 -21.54 9.91
N ALA A 441 41.43 -21.31 8.61
CA ALA A 441 42.33 -20.51 7.79
C ALA A 441 41.62 -20.16 6.48
N PHE A 442 42.03 -19.05 5.88
CA PHE A 442 41.72 -18.80 4.48
C PHE A 442 42.59 -19.68 3.61
N LYS A 443 41.98 -20.28 2.59
CA LYS A 443 42.62 -21.23 1.70
C LYS A 443 42.82 -20.57 0.33
N THR A 444 43.84 -21.03 -0.38
CA THR A 444 44.04 -20.72 -1.80
C THR A 444 44.00 -22.02 -2.58
N ASP A 445 43.50 -21.96 -3.82
CA ASP A 445 43.52 -23.10 -4.73
C ASP A 445 44.94 -23.34 -5.29
N ALA A 446 45.10 -24.39 -6.09
CA ALA A 446 46.40 -24.74 -6.70
C ALA A 446 46.96 -23.66 -7.64
N ARG A 447 46.14 -22.68 -8.06
CA ARG A 447 46.55 -21.53 -8.90
C ARG A 447 46.82 -20.28 -8.06
N GLY A 448 46.75 -20.37 -6.74
CA GLY A 448 46.90 -19.24 -5.82
C GLY A 448 45.68 -18.31 -5.77
N ALA A 449 44.54 -18.69 -6.36
CA ALA A 449 43.31 -17.93 -6.24
C ALA A 449 42.66 -18.19 -4.87
N ASP A 450 42.03 -17.18 -4.28
CA ASP A 450 41.30 -17.34 -3.03
C ASP A 450 40.17 -18.38 -3.19
N VAL A 451 40.08 -19.31 -2.25
CA VAL A 451 38.89 -20.17 -2.10
C VAL A 451 37.78 -19.32 -1.48
N LEU A 452 36.61 -19.29 -2.13
CA LEU A 452 35.44 -18.57 -1.64
C LEU A 452 34.96 -19.23 -0.35
N LEU A 453 34.65 -18.44 0.68
CA LEU A 453 33.91 -18.93 1.84
C LEU A 453 32.42 -18.71 1.60
N CYS A 454 31.60 -19.76 1.71
CA CYS A 454 30.14 -19.64 1.58
C CYS A 454 29.48 -19.85 2.94
N GLY A 455 28.85 -18.81 3.50
CA GLY A 455 28.18 -18.88 4.79
C GLY A 455 26.76 -19.44 4.65
N VAL A 456 26.44 -20.48 5.40
CA VAL A 456 25.09 -21.07 5.45
C VAL A 456 24.61 -21.12 6.89
N SER A 457 23.48 -20.51 7.18
CA SER A 457 22.81 -20.59 8.48
C SER A 457 21.84 -21.77 8.50
N SER A 458 22.10 -22.80 9.30
CA SER A 458 21.24 -23.97 9.43
C SER A 458 20.50 -23.99 10.76
N PRO A 459 19.32 -24.60 10.87
CA PRO A 459 18.66 -24.76 12.17
C PRO A 459 19.44 -25.62 13.15
N TYR A 460 18.97 -25.61 14.41
CA TYR A 460 19.42 -26.59 15.38
C TYR A 460 18.76 -27.95 15.10
N THR A 461 19.58 -28.95 14.81
CA THR A 461 19.13 -30.31 14.47
C THR A 461 19.42 -31.31 15.59
N LYS A 462 18.80 -32.48 15.57
CA LYS A 462 19.12 -33.60 16.48
C LYS A 462 18.87 -34.94 15.78
N LEU A 463 19.53 -36.00 16.23
CA LEU A 463 19.17 -37.35 15.77
C LEU A 463 17.98 -37.86 16.58
N ASP A 464 17.01 -38.45 15.89
CA ASP A 464 15.93 -39.22 16.52
C ASP A 464 16.41 -40.63 16.91
N ARG A 465 15.47 -41.49 17.33
CA ARG A 465 15.77 -42.86 17.77
C ARG A 465 16.27 -43.75 16.62
N ASP A 466 15.92 -43.41 15.39
CA ASP A 466 16.29 -44.15 14.18
C ASP A 466 17.58 -43.60 13.56
N GLY A 467 18.24 -42.65 14.24
CA GLY A 467 19.45 -42.00 13.75
C GLY A 467 19.19 -41.01 12.61
N ARG A 468 17.93 -40.58 12.39
CA ARG A 468 17.60 -39.60 11.35
C ARG A 468 17.71 -38.20 11.91
N LEU A 469 18.24 -37.29 11.09
CA LEU A 469 18.38 -35.89 11.46
C LEU A 469 17.00 -35.22 11.45
N THR A 470 16.67 -34.51 12.52
CA THR A 470 15.39 -33.83 12.71
C THR A 470 15.60 -32.36 13.08
N CYS A 471 14.69 -31.50 12.61
CA CYS A 471 14.55 -30.08 12.96
C CYS A 471 13.06 -29.70 13.04
N ASP A 472 12.77 -28.47 13.47
CA ASP A 472 11.40 -27.97 13.50
C ASP A 472 10.86 -27.80 12.05
N THR A 473 9.56 -28.04 11.86
CA THR A 473 8.92 -28.16 10.53
C THR A 473 8.95 -26.89 9.69
N PHE A 474 9.12 -25.73 10.32
CA PHE A 474 9.06 -24.42 9.70
C PHE A 474 10.42 -23.73 9.62
N GLU A 475 11.49 -24.43 9.98
CA GLU A 475 12.83 -23.85 9.91
C GLU A 475 13.40 -23.87 8.49
N GLU A 476 14.22 -22.86 8.21
CA GLU A 476 14.91 -22.66 6.95
C GLU A 476 16.43 -22.77 7.13
N MET A 477 17.10 -23.29 6.11
CA MET A 477 18.51 -23.09 5.87
C MET A 477 18.68 -21.87 4.95
N SER A 478 19.52 -20.93 5.36
CA SER A 478 19.70 -19.66 4.65
C SER A 478 21.15 -19.48 4.24
N VAL A 479 21.42 -19.35 2.95
CA VAL A 479 22.72 -18.89 2.45
C VAL A 479 22.86 -17.41 2.75
N LEU A 480 23.88 -17.03 3.50
CA LEU A 480 24.10 -15.64 3.92
C LEU A 480 24.96 -14.84 2.94
N GLY A 481 25.66 -15.54 2.06
CA GLY A 481 26.55 -14.95 1.08
C GLY A 481 27.88 -15.69 0.98
N VAL A 482 28.76 -15.13 0.17
CA VAL A 482 30.15 -15.53 -0.01
C VAL A 482 31.09 -14.41 0.43
N THR A 483 32.33 -14.77 0.74
CA THR A 483 33.40 -13.80 0.98
C THR A 483 34.75 -14.41 0.65
N THR A 484 35.79 -13.58 0.58
CA THR A 484 37.17 -14.02 0.42
C THR A 484 38.08 -13.40 1.47
N ALA A 485 39.28 -13.98 1.58
CA ALA A 485 40.34 -13.45 2.43
C ALA A 485 40.77 -12.05 1.98
N SER A 486 41.00 -11.91 0.67
CA SER A 486 41.40 -10.65 0.06
C SER A 486 40.33 -9.58 0.21
N GLU A 487 39.05 -9.91 0.00
CA GLU A 487 37.93 -8.97 0.18
C GLU A 487 37.80 -8.53 1.63
N THR A 488 37.77 -9.46 2.59
CA THR A 488 37.67 -9.13 4.02
C THR A 488 38.84 -8.24 4.46
N ARG A 489 40.08 -8.59 4.08
CA ARG A 489 41.27 -7.78 4.38
C ARG A 489 41.20 -6.41 3.69
N SER A 490 40.78 -6.36 2.42
CA SER A 490 40.65 -5.11 1.68
C SER A 490 39.63 -4.17 2.32
N LEU A 491 38.51 -4.70 2.81
CA LEU A 491 37.50 -3.93 3.53
C LEU A 491 38.06 -3.38 4.83
N LEU A 492 38.67 -4.23 5.65
CA LEU A 492 39.26 -3.83 6.92
C LEU A 492 40.34 -2.76 6.72
N ASN A 493 41.24 -2.94 5.75
CA ASN A 493 42.26 -1.95 5.40
C ASN A 493 41.66 -0.63 4.92
N LYS A 494 40.53 -0.67 4.17
CA LYS A 494 39.84 0.54 3.71
C LYS A 494 39.32 1.36 4.90
N PHE A 495 38.99 0.74 6.03
CA PHE A 495 38.48 1.42 7.21
C PHE A 495 39.50 1.56 8.36
N ASP A 496 40.71 1.02 8.23
CA ASP A 496 41.77 1.02 9.27
C ASP A 496 42.23 2.45 9.66
N HIS A 497 42.25 3.36 8.68
CA HIS A 497 42.61 4.77 8.90
C HIS A 497 41.58 5.53 9.75
N ILE A 498 40.39 4.97 9.94
CA ILE A 498 39.33 5.59 10.70
C ILE A 498 39.31 4.98 12.11
N TYR A 499 39.81 5.76 13.08
CA TYR A 499 39.79 5.46 14.52
C TYR A 499 40.38 4.10 14.89
N ARG A 500 41.73 4.00 14.99
CA ARG A 500 42.51 2.90 15.61
C ARG A 500 41.79 1.54 15.59
N LEU A 501 41.22 1.18 14.43
CA LEU A 501 40.34 0.05 14.31
C LEU A 501 41.23 -1.18 14.19
N HIS A 502 41.85 -1.55 15.30
CA HIS A 502 42.86 -2.59 15.36
C HIS A 502 42.22 -3.95 15.13
N VAL A 503 42.14 -4.33 13.86
CA VAL A 503 41.99 -5.74 13.50
C VAL A 503 43.33 -6.39 13.80
N HIS A 504 43.37 -7.29 14.77
CA HIS A 504 44.58 -8.08 14.98
C HIS A 504 44.89 -8.82 13.68
N SER A 505 46.10 -8.62 13.14
CA SER A 505 46.57 -9.34 11.95
C SER A 505 46.87 -10.79 12.34
N THR A 506 45.86 -11.54 12.74
CA THR A 506 46.02 -12.95 13.02
C THR A 506 46.00 -13.69 11.69
N THR A 507 47.11 -14.36 11.38
CA THR A 507 47.22 -15.33 10.29
C THR A 507 46.21 -16.48 10.42
N LYS A 508 45.53 -16.59 11.57
CA LYS A 508 44.40 -17.48 11.86
C LYS A 508 43.18 -16.62 12.23
N LEU A 509 42.35 -16.32 11.24
CA LEU A 509 41.06 -15.66 11.44
C LEU A 509 40.12 -16.64 12.13
N VAL A 510 40.17 -16.74 13.46
CA VAL A 510 39.41 -17.75 14.22
C VAL A 510 37.91 -17.56 14.04
N GLU A 511 37.45 -16.33 13.81
CA GLU A 511 36.04 -15.97 13.68
C GLU A 511 35.82 -14.89 12.61
N LEU A 512 34.89 -15.13 11.68
CA LEU A 512 34.39 -14.09 10.77
C LEU A 512 33.25 -13.30 11.40
N PRO A 513 33.15 -11.98 11.12
CA PRO A 513 32.04 -11.17 11.59
C PRO A 513 30.79 -11.47 10.77
N ALA A 514 29.61 -11.29 11.36
CA ALA A 514 28.36 -11.46 10.62
C ALA A 514 28.23 -10.51 9.41
N TRP A 515 28.92 -9.36 9.43
CA TRP A 515 28.91 -8.41 8.31
C TRP A 515 29.80 -8.83 7.15
N SER A 516 30.64 -9.88 7.25
CA SER A 516 31.57 -10.25 6.17
C SER A 516 30.91 -10.93 4.98
N TRP A 517 29.65 -11.34 5.10
CA TRP A 517 28.93 -12.08 4.08
C TRP A 517 28.20 -11.12 3.12
N ASP A 518 28.34 -11.35 1.82
CA ASP A 518 27.52 -10.70 0.78
C ASP A 518 27.30 -11.65 -0.40
N TYR A 519 26.35 -11.35 -1.27
CA TYR A 519 26.02 -12.24 -2.38
C TYR A 519 26.89 -11.98 -3.62
N PRO A 520 27.24 -13.03 -4.39
CA PRO A 520 28.04 -12.89 -5.60
C PRO A 520 27.31 -12.05 -6.66
N THR A 521 28.05 -11.48 -7.61
CA THR A 521 27.48 -10.67 -8.71
C THR A 521 26.37 -11.40 -9.50
N ALA A 522 26.46 -12.73 -9.63
CA ALA A 522 25.42 -13.54 -10.25
C ALA A 522 24.05 -13.39 -9.56
N HIS A 523 24.02 -13.32 -8.22
CA HIS A 523 22.81 -13.07 -7.44
C HIS A 523 22.22 -11.70 -7.73
N TYR A 524 23.08 -10.68 -7.84
CA TYR A 524 22.67 -9.30 -8.05
C TYR A 524 22.47 -8.92 -9.52
N ARG A 525 22.42 -9.87 -10.46
CA ARG A 525 22.33 -9.55 -11.89
C ARG A 525 21.12 -8.66 -12.22
N ALA A 526 19.92 -9.05 -11.78
CA ALA A 526 18.70 -8.28 -12.00
C ALA A 526 18.77 -6.89 -11.34
N ARG A 527 19.21 -6.83 -10.08
CA ARG A 527 19.43 -5.57 -9.35
C ARG A 527 20.44 -4.64 -10.01
N ASN A 528 21.54 -5.17 -10.54
CA ASN A 528 22.57 -4.36 -11.17
C ASN A 528 22.07 -3.74 -12.49
N ILE A 529 21.22 -4.46 -13.23
CA ILE A 529 20.52 -3.94 -14.40
C ILE A 529 19.53 -2.85 -13.96
N ALA A 530 18.70 -3.14 -12.97
CA ALA A 530 17.72 -2.20 -12.43
C ALA A 530 18.34 -0.90 -11.89
N LEU A 531 19.44 -0.97 -11.13
CA LEU A 531 20.15 0.21 -10.65
C LEU A 531 20.74 1.05 -11.80
N ARG A 532 21.10 0.42 -12.91
CA ARG A 532 21.58 1.13 -14.11
C ARG A 532 20.42 1.86 -14.79
N GLU A 533 19.30 1.19 -14.99
CA GLU A 533 18.08 1.76 -15.56
C GLU A 533 17.54 2.91 -14.71
N LEU A 534 17.49 2.71 -13.40
CA LEU A 534 17.11 3.74 -12.42
C LEU A 534 18.02 4.96 -12.53
N ARG A 535 19.34 4.76 -12.58
CA ARG A 535 20.31 5.85 -12.74
C ARG A 535 20.11 6.60 -14.05
N ASP A 536 19.93 5.88 -15.15
CA ASP A 536 19.72 6.49 -16.47
C ASP A 536 18.43 7.31 -16.49
N TRP A 537 17.36 6.79 -15.88
CA TRP A 537 16.11 7.51 -15.70
C TRP A 537 16.30 8.77 -14.84
N LEU A 538 16.93 8.66 -13.67
CA LEU A 538 17.19 9.80 -12.78
C LEU A 538 18.01 10.90 -13.45
N THR A 539 18.93 10.51 -14.33
CA THR A 539 19.78 11.46 -15.08
C THR A 539 19.00 12.21 -16.14
N LYS A 540 18.09 11.53 -16.85
CA LYS A 540 17.25 12.12 -17.92
C LYS A 540 16.10 12.96 -17.36
N SER A 541 15.56 12.60 -16.19
CA SER A 541 14.30 13.13 -15.67
C SER A 541 14.44 14.42 -14.83
N ARG A 542 15.40 15.30 -15.11
CA ARG A 542 15.78 16.40 -14.20
C ARG A 542 14.74 17.52 -14.01
N GLN A 543 13.81 17.73 -14.96
CA GLN A 543 13.02 18.98 -15.02
C GLN A 543 11.50 18.84 -14.83
N ASN A 544 10.96 17.63 -14.68
CA ASN A 544 9.50 17.42 -14.61
C ASN A 544 8.99 17.28 -13.15
N SER A 545 7.73 17.67 -12.89
CA SER A 545 7.10 17.59 -11.56
C SER A 545 6.89 16.14 -11.09
N ILE A 546 6.46 15.24 -11.99
CA ILE A 546 6.28 13.81 -11.65
C ILE A 546 7.61 13.17 -11.19
N PRO A 547 8.73 13.23 -11.95
CA PRO A 547 9.99 12.70 -11.47
C PRO A 547 10.50 13.35 -10.19
N LYS A 548 10.21 14.64 -9.95
CA LYS A 548 10.56 15.28 -8.68
C LYS A 548 9.88 14.57 -7.51
N LYS A 549 8.57 14.37 -7.55
CA LYS A 549 7.82 13.68 -6.49
C LYS A 549 8.22 12.21 -6.34
N ILE A 550 8.40 11.50 -7.45
CA ILE A 550 8.90 10.12 -7.41
C ILE A 550 10.26 10.04 -6.72
N ARG A 551 11.17 10.98 -7.04
CA ARG A 551 12.50 11.05 -6.40
C ARG A 551 12.42 11.35 -4.91
N GLU A 552 11.54 12.25 -4.50
CA GLU A 552 11.34 12.60 -3.08
C GLU A 552 10.93 11.38 -2.25
N ALA A 553 10.28 10.40 -2.87
CA ALA A 553 9.90 9.16 -2.22
C ALA A 553 10.95 8.04 -2.29
N PHE A 554 12.06 8.23 -3.00
CA PHE A 554 13.14 7.24 -2.99
C PHE A 554 13.97 7.38 -1.72
N PRO A 555 14.47 6.25 -1.16
CA PRO A 555 15.41 6.30 -0.06
C PRO A 555 16.60 7.21 -0.41
N PRO A 556 16.93 8.22 0.41
CA PRO A 556 18.08 9.09 0.16
C PRO A 556 19.38 8.34 -0.07
N VAL A 557 19.60 7.22 0.63
CA VAL A 557 20.77 6.34 0.40
C VAL A 557 20.77 5.78 -1.02
N LEU A 558 19.62 5.33 -1.55
CA LEU A 558 19.51 4.81 -2.92
C LEU A 558 19.88 5.89 -3.95
N LEU A 559 19.47 7.15 -3.72
CA LEU A 559 19.84 8.28 -4.59
C LEU A 559 21.36 8.54 -4.59
N VAL A 560 22.02 8.40 -3.43
CA VAL A 560 23.49 8.49 -3.35
C VAL A 560 24.14 7.34 -4.13
N LEU A 561 23.65 6.11 -4.00
CA LEU A 561 24.14 4.94 -4.75
C LEU A 561 23.92 5.06 -6.27
N CYS A 562 22.87 5.77 -6.67
CA CYS A 562 22.62 6.11 -8.07
C CYS A 562 23.51 7.25 -8.58
N ASN A 563 24.32 7.89 -7.72
CA ASN A 563 25.15 9.05 -8.02
C ASN A 563 24.32 10.26 -8.50
N THR A 564 23.24 10.55 -7.77
CA THR A 564 22.34 11.65 -8.06
C THR A 564 22.16 12.60 -6.86
N PRO A 565 23.25 13.20 -6.34
CA PRO A 565 23.22 13.99 -5.11
C PRO A 565 22.59 15.37 -5.26
N ALA A 566 22.45 15.89 -6.47
CA ALA A 566 21.82 17.19 -6.73
C ALA A 566 20.37 17.28 -6.21
N PHE A 567 19.76 16.12 -5.94
CA PHE A 567 18.40 16.02 -5.40
C PHE A 567 18.34 16.06 -3.88
N LEU A 568 19.50 16.09 -3.21
CA LEU A 568 19.58 16.15 -1.76
C LEU A 568 19.53 17.60 -1.21
N ALA A 569 19.36 18.61 -2.06
CA ALA A 569 19.33 20.00 -1.60
C ALA A 569 17.97 20.46 -1.04
N ASN A 570 16.88 19.73 -1.30
CA ASN A 570 15.51 20.26 -1.17
C ASN A 570 14.62 19.58 -0.12
N SER A 571 15.16 18.70 0.73
CA SER A 571 14.35 18.00 1.73
C SER A 571 14.68 18.48 3.14
N GLU A 572 13.67 18.58 3.99
CA GLU A 572 13.84 18.74 5.44
C GLU A 572 14.60 17.54 5.99
N ARG A 573 15.91 17.70 6.17
CA ARG A 573 16.80 16.71 6.76
C ARG A 573 17.62 17.35 7.85
N SER A 574 17.92 16.59 8.89
CA SER A 574 18.85 17.03 9.91
C SER A 574 20.25 17.19 9.34
N GLU A 575 21.07 18.01 10.01
CA GLU A 575 22.49 18.19 9.67
C GLU A 575 23.22 16.83 9.63
N GLN A 576 22.89 15.94 10.56
CA GLN A 576 23.43 14.59 10.66
C GLN A 576 23.10 13.75 9.43
N GLN A 577 21.84 13.79 8.98
CA GLN A 577 21.41 13.06 7.79
C GLN A 577 22.13 13.56 6.52
N ASN A 578 22.28 14.87 6.36
CA ASN A 578 23.01 15.44 5.22
C ASN A 578 24.49 15.02 5.25
N ALA A 579 25.15 15.13 6.40
CA ALA A 579 26.54 14.71 6.54
C ALA A 579 26.76 13.21 6.30
N PHE A 580 25.80 12.36 6.70
CA PHE A 580 25.84 10.92 6.40
C PHE A 580 25.86 10.68 4.88
N LEU A 581 24.97 11.33 4.15
CA LEU A 581 24.84 11.18 2.70
C LEU A 581 26.05 11.75 1.96
N GLU A 582 26.60 12.88 2.41
CA GLU A 582 27.81 13.48 1.86
C GLU A 582 29.03 12.56 2.05
N MET A 583 29.22 12.02 3.25
CA MET A 583 30.30 11.09 3.54
C MET A 583 30.14 9.76 2.77
N LEU A 584 28.91 9.28 2.61
CA LEU A 584 28.62 8.09 1.82
C LEU A 584 28.98 8.34 0.35
N MET A 585 28.56 9.47 -0.20
CA MET A 585 28.88 9.88 -1.55
C MET A 585 30.40 9.98 -1.78
N ALA A 586 31.16 10.50 -0.81
CA ALA A 586 32.62 10.55 -0.89
C ALA A 586 33.27 9.15 -0.84
N THR A 587 32.61 8.17 -0.23
CA THR A 587 33.10 6.79 -0.08
C THR A 587 32.79 5.91 -1.29
N VAL A 588 31.70 6.20 -2.00
CA VAL A 588 31.34 5.55 -3.25
C VAL A 588 32.28 6.04 -4.35
N PRO A 589 33.07 5.17 -5.00
CA PRO A 589 34.04 5.59 -6.01
C PRO A 589 33.38 6.46 -7.08
N GLY A 590 33.81 7.72 -7.17
CA GLY A 590 33.27 8.68 -8.12
C GLY A 590 33.47 8.23 -9.57
N ASN A 591 32.64 8.77 -10.47
CA ASN A 591 32.58 8.55 -11.93
C ASN A 591 33.90 8.71 -12.74
N ARG A 592 35.07 8.83 -12.12
CA ARG A 592 36.34 9.11 -12.81
C ARG A 592 36.93 7.91 -13.55
N GLY A 593 36.37 6.71 -13.38
CA GLY A 593 36.68 5.54 -14.21
C GLY A 593 35.65 5.35 -15.32
N THR A 594 36.09 5.32 -16.58
CA THR A 594 35.26 4.99 -17.75
C THR A 594 34.90 3.49 -17.85
N GLY A 595 35.30 2.67 -16.88
CA GLY A 595 34.99 1.25 -16.83
C GLY A 595 33.53 0.97 -16.49
N ALA A 596 32.93 0.04 -17.24
CA ALA A 596 31.52 -0.34 -17.16
C ALA A 596 31.09 -0.99 -15.82
N GLU A 597 32.04 -1.48 -15.01
CA GLU A 597 31.76 -2.04 -13.69
C GLU A 597 31.99 -1.00 -12.61
N ARG A 598 31.00 -0.12 -12.43
CA ARG A 598 30.97 0.78 -11.27
C ARG A 598 30.85 -0.05 -10.00
N TYR A 599 31.65 0.34 -9.01
CA TYR A 599 31.66 -0.27 -7.69
C TYR A 599 30.30 -0.05 -7.01
N LEU A 600 29.49 -1.11 -6.92
CA LEU A 600 28.21 -1.08 -6.21
C LEU A 600 28.43 -1.39 -4.74
N LEU A 601 27.85 -0.58 -3.86
CA LEU A 601 27.94 -0.79 -2.42
C LEU A 601 27.37 -2.16 -2.04
N ARG A 602 28.12 -2.87 -1.19
CA ARG A 602 27.77 -4.19 -0.65
C ARG A 602 27.45 -4.11 0.84
N LEU A 603 26.77 -5.13 1.37
CA LEU A 603 26.36 -5.18 2.78
C LEU A 603 27.52 -4.96 3.78
N PRO A 604 28.67 -5.66 3.67
CA PRO A 604 29.84 -5.44 4.52
C PRO A 604 30.30 -3.97 4.56
N GLN A 605 30.23 -3.31 3.41
CA GLN A 605 30.69 -1.94 3.21
C GLN A 605 29.75 -0.96 3.85
N LEU A 606 28.44 -1.16 3.67
CA LEU A 606 27.41 -0.35 4.27
C LEU A 606 27.47 -0.48 5.80
N TYR A 607 27.67 -1.68 6.34
CA TYR A 607 27.83 -1.90 7.78
C TYR A 607 29.03 -1.12 8.35
N LEU A 608 30.21 -1.29 7.76
CA LEU A 608 31.42 -0.59 8.21
C LEU A 608 31.32 0.92 8.01
N PHE A 609 30.64 1.36 6.94
CA PHE A 609 30.37 2.77 6.69
C PHE A 609 29.46 3.39 7.78
N VAL A 610 28.36 2.71 8.15
CA VAL A 610 27.45 3.20 9.21
C VAL A 610 28.19 3.33 10.53
N LEU A 611 29.00 2.32 10.89
CA LEU A 611 29.82 2.36 12.10
C LEU A 611 30.85 3.49 12.03
N HIS A 612 31.50 3.66 10.87
CA HIS A 612 32.47 4.73 10.62
C HIS A 612 31.84 6.11 10.81
N PHE A 613 30.69 6.36 10.19
CA PHE A 613 29.98 7.64 10.30
C PHE A 613 29.64 7.94 11.76
N TRP A 614 29.09 6.96 12.49
CA TRP A 614 28.75 7.11 13.90
C TRP A 614 29.96 7.51 14.75
N LEU A 615 31.09 6.81 14.59
CA LEU A 615 32.34 7.12 15.27
C LEU A 615 32.86 8.52 14.94
N HIS A 616 32.86 8.85 13.65
CA HIS A 616 33.34 10.14 13.15
C HIS A 616 32.50 11.30 13.70
N TRP A 617 31.18 11.19 13.62
CA TRP A 617 30.24 12.21 14.09
C TRP A 617 30.38 12.48 15.59
N ARG A 618 30.44 11.40 16.38
CA ARG A 618 30.64 11.47 17.83
C ARG A 618 31.96 12.16 18.19
N ALA A 619 33.02 11.92 17.44
CA ALA A 619 34.30 12.55 17.73
C ALA A 619 34.34 14.05 17.42
N GLN A 620 33.46 14.54 16.55
CA GLN A 620 33.29 15.98 16.28
C GLN A 620 32.55 16.73 17.41
N LYS A 621 32.24 16.08 18.53
CA LYS A 621 31.48 16.66 19.66
C LYS A 621 30.05 17.06 19.30
N LYS A 622 29.48 16.46 18.26
CA LYS A 622 28.08 16.64 17.88
C LYS A 622 27.22 15.57 18.53
N ASP A 623 26.04 15.97 18.99
CA ASP A 623 25.03 15.00 19.40
C ASP A 623 24.56 14.22 18.18
N ILE A 624 24.30 12.93 18.37
CA ILE A 624 23.88 12.02 17.31
C ILE A 624 22.55 11.40 17.70
N ASN A 625 21.67 11.32 16.73
CA ASN A 625 20.43 10.57 16.81
C ASN A 625 20.48 9.49 15.72
N THR A 626 21.00 8.31 16.04
CA THR A 626 21.12 7.24 15.03
C THR A 626 19.75 6.77 14.53
N SER A 627 18.67 6.95 15.31
CA SER A 627 17.33 6.60 14.85
C SER A 627 16.89 7.39 13.61
N GLU A 628 17.34 8.65 13.46
CA GLU A 628 17.09 9.48 12.27
C GLU A 628 17.77 8.95 11.01
N LEU A 629 18.85 8.16 11.14
CA LEU A 629 19.48 7.55 9.96
C LEU A 629 18.62 6.46 9.34
N THR A 630 17.69 5.87 10.10
CA THR A 630 16.76 4.85 9.61
C THR A 630 15.89 5.37 8.46
N SER A 631 15.43 6.63 8.54
CA SER A 631 14.59 7.22 7.50
C SER A 631 15.33 7.47 6.19
N LEU A 632 16.67 7.48 6.19
CA LEU A 632 17.48 7.54 4.96
C LEU A 632 17.37 6.28 4.09
N PHE A 633 16.88 5.18 4.68
CA PHE A 633 16.62 3.92 4.01
C PHE A 633 15.13 3.71 3.71
N GLN A 634 14.24 4.59 4.17
CA GLN A 634 12.80 4.41 4.00
C GLN A 634 12.33 4.98 2.67
N TRP A 635 11.38 4.30 2.06
CA TRP A 635 10.63 4.82 0.93
C TRP A 635 9.58 5.80 1.45
N GLY A 636 9.45 6.95 0.78
CA GLY A 636 8.37 7.90 1.02
C GLY A 636 7.08 7.54 0.29
N PHE A 637 7.01 6.37 -0.35
CA PHE A 637 5.77 5.77 -0.83
C PHE A 637 5.48 4.51 -0.04
N THR A 638 4.20 4.30 0.30
CA THR A 638 3.72 2.94 0.55
C THR A 638 3.66 2.18 -0.78
N VAL A 639 4.65 1.32 -1.07
CA VAL A 639 4.62 0.47 -2.27
C VAL A 639 3.40 -0.46 -2.18
N SER A 640 2.34 -0.13 -2.90
CA SER A 640 1.04 -0.75 -2.77
C SER A 640 1.04 -2.18 -3.32
N LYS A 641 0.30 -3.06 -2.64
CA LYS A 641 0.35 -4.53 -2.73
C LYS A 641 -0.20 -5.15 -4.02
N HIS A 642 -0.41 -4.38 -5.07
CA HIS A 642 -1.04 -4.87 -6.29
C HIS A 642 0.02 -5.44 -7.24
N SER A 643 0.60 -6.58 -6.82
CA SER A 643 1.06 -7.55 -7.81
C SER A 643 -0.16 -7.90 -8.66
N PRO A 644 -0.05 -7.91 -10.01
CA PRO A 644 -1.14 -8.33 -10.88
C PRO A 644 -1.46 -9.79 -10.54
N ARG A 645 -2.39 -9.98 -9.62
CA ARG A 645 -3.00 -11.28 -9.38
C ARG A 645 -3.71 -11.60 -10.67
N SER A 646 -3.20 -12.56 -11.43
CA SER A 646 -4.02 -13.24 -12.41
C SER A 646 -5.24 -13.76 -11.66
N GLU A 647 -6.42 -13.22 -11.94
CA GLU A 647 -7.67 -13.57 -11.26
C GLU A 647 -8.16 -15.01 -11.57
N ASP A 648 -7.34 -15.83 -12.26
CA ASP A 648 -7.78 -17.08 -12.88
C ASP A 648 -7.55 -18.38 -12.09
N SER A 649 -7.17 -18.35 -10.80
CA SER A 649 -7.01 -19.60 -10.03
C SER A 649 -7.84 -19.63 -8.75
N ALA A 650 -9.09 -20.09 -8.88
CA ALA A 650 -9.95 -20.50 -7.77
C ALA A 650 -9.39 -21.75 -7.06
N SER A 651 -8.44 -21.55 -6.15
CA SER A 651 -7.94 -22.61 -5.26
C SER A 651 -8.55 -22.48 -3.87
N THR A 652 -9.33 -23.49 -3.47
CA THR A 652 -10.02 -23.64 -2.18
C THR A 652 -9.09 -24.14 -1.08
N ALA A 653 -8.05 -23.37 -0.74
CA ALA A 653 -7.20 -23.67 0.42
C ALA A 653 -7.68 -22.91 1.68
N PRO A 654 -7.57 -23.52 2.89
CA PRO A 654 -8.17 -22.98 4.11
C PRO A 654 -7.47 -21.70 4.58
N LYS A 655 -8.28 -20.71 4.94
CA LYS A 655 -7.86 -19.40 5.47
C LYS A 655 -7.27 -19.56 6.88
N SER A 656 -5.95 -19.69 7.00
CA SER A 656 -5.27 -19.49 8.28
C SER A 656 -5.22 -17.98 8.58
N SER A 657 -5.75 -17.59 9.73
CA SER A 657 -5.77 -16.21 10.22
C SER A 657 -4.39 -15.80 10.72
N THR A 658 -3.45 -15.57 9.80
CA THR A 658 -2.27 -14.76 10.10
C THR A 658 -2.58 -13.33 9.67
N THR A 659 -2.49 -12.42 10.62
CA THR A 659 -2.56 -10.98 10.42
C THR A 659 -1.73 -10.61 9.19
N HIS A 660 -2.39 -10.08 8.15
CA HIS A 660 -1.79 -9.71 6.88
C HIS A 660 -0.83 -8.52 7.06
N ALA A 661 0.36 -8.79 7.61
CA ALA A 661 1.52 -7.91 7.54
C ALA A 661 1.75 -7.51 6.08
N SER A 662 2.20 -6.28 5.87
CA SER A 662 2.23 -5.67 4.56
C SER A 662 3.24 -6.39 3.64
N ARG A 663 2.79 -6.79 2.44
CA ARG A 663 3.54 -7.68 1.53
C ARG A 663 4.84 -7.08 0.96
N TRP A 664 5.11 -5.80 1.25
CA TRP A 664 6.24 -5.03 0.67
C TRP A 664 7.03 -4.24 1.70
N GLU A 665 6.84 -4.45 3.01
CA GLU A 665 7.84 -3.92 3.95
C GLU A 665 9.16 -4.67 3.67
N PRO A 666 10.22 -3.98 3.23
CA PRO A 666 11.50 -4.62 3.02
C PRO A 666 11.89 -5.26 4.35
N VAL A 667 12.30 -6.52 4.31
CA VAL A 667 12.62 -7.30 5.52
C VAL A 667 13.77 -6.67 6.32
N SER A 668 14.58 -5.85 5.67
CA SER A 668 15.68 -5.11 6.28
C SER A 668 15.89 -3.74 5.62
N LEU A 669 16.55 -2.83 6.34
CA LEU A 669 16.88 -1.50 5.82
C LEU A 669 17.84 -1.54 4.62
N ALA A 670 18.70 -2.54 4.51
CA ALA A 670 19.60 -2.66 3.36
C ALA A 670 18.84 -3.08 2.08
N ALA A 671 17.78 -3.86 2.24
CA ALA A 671 16.98 -4.34 1.12
C ALA A 671 16.26 -3.21 0.38
N SER A 672 15.88 -2.13 1.09
CA SER A 672 15.24 -0.96 0.48
C SER A 672 16.15 -0.23 -0.54
N VAL A 673 17.45 -0.50 -0.50
CA VAL A 673 18.45 0.06 -1.43
C VAL A 673 19.07 -1.01 -2.32
N GLY A 674 18.43 -2.18 -2.44
CA GLY A 674 18.84 -3.28 -3.30
C GLY A 674 20.03 -4.09 -2.79
N ILE A 675 20.23 -4.15 -1.48
CA ILE A 675 21.26 -4.97 -0.83
C ILE A 675 20.57 -6.06 -0.02
N VAL A 676 20.86 -7.33 -0.31
CA VAL A 676 20.25 -8.44 0.42
C VAL A 676 20.88 -8.53 1.80
N ASP A 677 20.06 -8.50 2.84
CA ASP A 677 20.47 -8.56 4.23
C ASP A 677 19.48 -9.43 5.00
N PRO A 678 19.63 -10.76 4.94
CA PRO A 678 18.67 -11.72 5.51
C PRO A 678 18.64 -11.64 7.03
N THR A 679 19.65 -11.03 7.66
CA THR A 679 19.77 -10.93 9.10
C THR A 679 19.62 -9.50 9.60
N ASP A 680 18.90 -8.63 8.88
CA ASP A 680 18.68 -7.21 9.21
C ASP A 680 19.87 -6.56 9.95
N THR A 681 21.05 -6.74 9.36
CA THR A 681 22.35 -6.40 9.92
C THR A 681 22.47 -4.89 10.10
N ILE A 682 21.96 -4.12 9.14
CA ILE A 682 21.94 -2.65 9.21
C ILE A 682 20.93 -2.15 10.24
N GLY A 683 19.69 -2.67 10.23
CA GLY A 683 18.67 -2.30 11.22
C GLY A 683 19.11 -2.62 12.65
N THR A 684 19.63 -3.83 12.87
CA THR A 684 20.18 -4.27 14.16
C THR A 684 21.35 -3.40 14.61
N LEU A 685 22.25 -2.98 13.69
CA LEU A 685 23.35 -2.08 14.02
C LEU A 685 22.84 -0.71 14.47
N LEU A 686 21.95 -0.07 13.70
CA LEU A 686 21.42 1.25 14.02
C LEU A 686 20.67 1.25 15.37
N GLN A 687 19.90 0.21 15.66
CA GLN A 687 19.25 0.04 16.97
C GLN A 687 20.27 -0.10 18.10
N ALA A 688 21.34 -0.86 17.90
CA ALA A 688 22.39 -1.02 18.88
C ALA A 688 23.17 0.29 19.13
N LEU A 689 23.47 1.05 18.09
CA LEU A 689 24.11 2.36 18.18
C LEU A 689 23.20 3.38 18.90
N THR A 690 21.90 3.39 18.60
CA THR A 690 20.91 4.23 19.31
C THR A 690 20.88 3.90 20.81
N ALA A 691 20.94 2.62 21.17
CA ALA A 691 21.01 2.20 22.57
C ALA A 691 22.33 2.63 23.25
N LEU A 692 23.46 2.62 22.52
CA LEU A 692 24.73 3.16 23.02
C LEU A 692 24.63 4.67 23.28
N GLU A 693 24.03 5.43 22.37
CA GLU A 693 23.91 6.90 22.48
C GLU A 693 23.16 7.33 23.73
N THR A 694 22.07 6.64 24.03
CA THR A 694 21.21 6.94 25.18
C THR A 694 21.96 6.86 26.51
N LYS A 695 23.06 6.12 26.59
CA LYS A 695 23.72 5.78 27.86
C LYS A 695 25.21 6.11 27.91
N LEU A 696 25.91 6.08 26.79
CA LEU A 696 27.30 6.51 26.69
C LEU A 696 27.31 8.00 26.41
N SER A 697 27.39 8.83 27.46
CA SER A 697 27.39 10.28 27.30
C SER A 697 28.48 10.75 26.34
N GLN A 698 28.23 11.87 25.64
CA GLN A 698 29.20 12.50 24.75
C GLN A 698 30.54 12.76 25.47
N SER A 699 30.47 13.23 26.71
CA SER A 699 31.66 13.47 27.56
C SER A 699 32.42 12.19 27.92
N THR A 700 31.76 11.04 28.04
CA THR A 700 32.42 9.76 28.32
C THR A 700 33.09 9.22 27.05
N PHE A 701 32.39 9.28 25.92
CA PHE A 701 32.92 8.82 24.64
C PHE A 701 34.17 9.57 24.21
N LEU A 702 34.19 10.90 24.35
CA LEU A 702 35.35 11.72 24.03
C LEU A 702 36.59 11.42 24.90
N LYS A 703 36.40 10.80 26.06
CA LYS A 703 37.50 10.38 26.93
C LYS A 703 37.95 8.93 26.67
N LEU A 704 37.32 8.22 25.73
CA LEU A 704 37.81 6.91 25.32
C LEU A 704 39.14 7.11 24.60
N SER A 705 40.19 6.43 25.08
CA SER A 705 41.55 6.55 24.52
C SER A 705 41.78 5.66 23.30
N ASP A 706 40.93 4.64 23.13
CA ASP A 706 41.00 3.69 22.04
C ASP A 706 39.62 3.04 21.77
N LEU A 707 39.36 2.71 20.51
CA LEU A 707 38.18 1.99 20.05
C LEU A 707 38.62 0.91 19.06
N SER A 708 38.39 -0.35 19.39
CA SER A 708 38.79 -1.48 18.54
C SER A 708 37.56 -2.30 18.14
N ILE A 709 37.43 -2.64 16.85
CA ILE A 709 36.55 -3.73 16.41
C ILE A 709 37.40 -5.00 16.24
N PHE A 710 36.94 -6.09 16.81
CA PHE A 710 37.55 -7.40 16.58
C PHE A 710 36.98 -8.04 15.32
N GLU A 711 37.70 -9.01 14.77
CA GLU A 711 37.29 -9.77 13.58
C GLU A 711 35.88 -10.35 13.71
N ASN A 712 35.45 -10.73 14.91
CA ASN A 712 34.10 -11.25 15.16
C ASN A 712 33.00 -10.17 15.34
N GLY A 713 33.32 -8.91 15.03
CA GLY A 713 32.39 -7.77 15.11
C GLY A 713 32.16 -7.23 16.52
N VAL A 714 32.98 -7.62 17.51
CA VAL A 714 32.91 -7.08 18.87
C VAL A 714 33.59 -5.70 18.89
N LEU A 715 32.85 -4.67 19.31
CA LEU A 715 33.37 -3.32 19.52
C LEU A 715 33.77 -3.13 20.98
N VAL A 716 34.98 -2.66 21.24
CA VAL A 716 35.52 -2.39 22.58
C VAL A 716 36.07 -0.97 22.64
N GLY A 717 35.84 -0.28 23.76
CA GLY A 717 36.46 1.01 24.07
C GLY A 717 37.35 0.93 25.30
N THR A 718 38.45 1.68 25.30
CA THR A 718 39.30 1.88 26.49
C THR A 718 38.87 3.15 27.21
N PHE A 719 38.37 2.99 28.43
CA PHE A 719 37.79 4.08 29.21
C PHE A 719 38.85 4.88 29.99
N PRO A 720 38.47 6.02 30.60
CA PRO A 720 39.41 6.89 31.33
C PRO A 720 40.12 6.22 32.51
N ASP A 721 39.53 5.15 33.04
CA ASP A 721 40.13 4.32 34.10
C ASP A 721 41.12 3.28 33.57
N GLY A 722 41.49 3.36 32.28
CA GLY A 722 42.37 2.41 31.59
C GLY A 722 41.73 1.06 31.30
N LYS A 723 40.47 0.82 31.71
CA LYS A 723 39.80 -0.46 31.51
C LYS A 723 39.17 -0.54 30.14
N ARG A 724 39.42 -1.65 29.44
CA ARG A 724 38.70 -2.01 28.22
C ARG A 724 37.30 -2.50 28.58
N ARG A 725 36.28 -1.94 27.94
CA ARG A 725 34.89 -2.40 28.08
C ARG A 725 34.28 -2.65 26.71
N THR A 726 33.50 -3.72 26.62
CA THR A 726 32.73 -4.07 25.43
C THR A 726 31.58 -3.09 25.25
N LEU A 727 31.51 -2.47 24.07
CA LEU A 727 30.45 -1.56 23.64
C LEU A 727 29.36 -2.32 22.88
N LEU A 728 29.74 -3.14 21.91
CA LEU A 728 28.83 -3.97 21.13
C LEU A 728 29.41 -5.37 21.02
N ALA A 729 28.59 -6.39 21.25
CA ALA A 729 29.00 -7.77 21.13
C ALA A 729 27.85 -8.71 20.83
N HIS A 730 28.18 -9.98 20.79
CA HIS A 730 27.28 -11.11 20.81
C HIS A 730 27.68 -12.04 21.96
N CYS A 731 26.76 -12.87 22.44
CA CYS A 731 27.03 -13.78 23.53
C CYS A 731 27.80 -15.03 23.06
N GLY A 732 29.06 -15.14 23.50
CA GLY A 732 29.87 -16.35 23.35
C GLY A 732 29.76 -17.37 24.50
N GLY A 733 28.82 -17.15 25.43
CA GLY A 733 28.56 -18.05 26.56
C GLY A 733 27.83 -19.33 26.17
N ARG A 734 27.62 -20.22 27.15
CA ARG A 734 26.87 -21.47 26.99
C ARG A 734 25.63 -21.46 27.87
N ASP A 735 24.54 -22.00 27.35
CA ASP A 735 23.31 -22.18 28.11
C ASP A 735 23.39 -23.46 28.93
N VAL A 736 23.67 -23.32 30.23
CA VAL A 736 23.85 -24.45 31.16
C VAL A 736 22.57 -25.29 31.25
N LEU A 737 21.40 -24.66 31.18
CA LEU A 737 20.11 -25.34 31.27
C LEU A 737 19.80 -26.19 30.04
N ARG A 738 20.51 -25.96 28.92
CA ARG A 738 20.22 -26.58 27.62
C ARG A 738 21.44 -27.34 27.08
N ASN A 739 21.94 -28.29 27.86
CA ASN A 739 23.06 -29.16 27.49
C ASN A 739 24.35 -28.40 27.07
N GLN A 740 24.61 -27.23 27.67
CA GLN A 740 25.79 -26.41 27.37
C GLN A 740 25.92 -25.97 25.89
N ALA A 741 24.79 -25.85 25.17
CA ALA A 741 24.79 -25.30 23.82
C ALA A 741 25.30 -23.85 23.82
N GLU A 742 25.92 -23.40 22.72
CA GLU A 742 26.30 -21.98 22.59
C GLU A 742 25.05 -21.11 22.69
N CYS A 743 25.13 -19.98 23.42
CA CYS A 743 23.98 -19.11 23.65
C CYS A 743 23.64 -18.30 22.40
N GLY A 744 24.61 -17.57 21.85
CA GLY A 744 24.46 -16.81 20.61
C GLY A 744 23.55 -15.58 20.68
N PHE A 745 23.04 -15.20 21.85
CA PHE A 745 22.21 -14.00 22.03
C PHE A 745 22.92 -12.74 21.50
N ARG A 746 22.22 -11.95 20.68
CA ARG A 746 22.74 -10.75 20.02
C ARG A 746 21.60 -9.75 19.75
N PRO A 747 21.88 -8.44 19.70
CA PRO A 747 23.11 -7.80 20.15
C PRO A 747 23.23 -7.81 21.69
N LEU A 748 24.46 -7.67 22.20
CA LEU A 748 24.74 -7.19 23.55
C LEU A 748 25.27 -5.77 23.41
N VAL A 749 24.68 -4.83 24.12
CA VAL A 749 24.96 -3.40 23.99
C VAL A 749 25.32 -2.81 25.35
N TYR A 750 26.41 -2.05 25.39
CA TYR A 750 26.84 -1.38 26.60
C TYR A 750 25.76 -0.47 27.13
N ALA A 751 25.55 -0.58 28.45
CA ALA A 751 24.55 0.12 29.22
C ALA A 751 23.07 -0.21 28.94
N ARG A 752 22.79 -1.11 27.98
CA ARG A 752 21.56 -1.90 27.99
C ARG A 752 21.74 -3.14 28.85
N GLU A 753 22.83 -3.87 28.65
CA GLU A 753 23.22 -5.01 29.47
C GLU A 753 24.20 -4.62 30.59
N LYS A 754 24.18 -5.37 31.70
CA LYS A 754 25.12 -5.18 32.81
C LYS A 754 26.55 -5.45 32.34
N THR A 755 27.48 -4.59 32.74
CA THR A 755 28.91 -4.79 32.47
C THR A 755 29.54 -5.56 33.63
N CYS A 756 30.25 -6.65 33.32
CA CYS A 756 31.00 -7.42 34.28
C CYS A 756 32.26 -6.67 34.73
N ALA A 757 32.83 -7.01 35.89
CA ALA A 757 34.08 -6.41 36.37
C ALA A 757 35.28 -6.64 35.41
N CYS A 758 35.21 -7.67 34.56
CA CYS A 758 36.19 -7.90 33.48
C CYS A 758 36.00 -7.01 32.24
N GLY A 759 35.02 -6.10 32.26
CA GLY A 759 34.71 -5.18 31.16
C GLY A 759 33.80 -5.74 30.07
N ARG A 760 33.51 -7.04 30.07
CA ARG A 760 32.60 -7.68 29.10
C ARG A 760 31.12 -7.54 29.51
N LEU A 761 30.21 -7.54 28.54
CA LEU A 761 28.76 -7.49 28.79
C LEU A 761 28.22 -8.84 29.26
N ILE A 762 27.31 -8.81 30.24
CA ILE A 762 26.67 -10.01 30.78
C ILE A 762 25.44 -10.32 29.93
N CYS A 763 25.40 -11.51 29.34
CA CYS A 763 24.25 -11.95 28.56
C CYS A 763 23.02 -12.14 29.44
N PRO A 764 21.84 -11.58 29.10
CA PRO A 764 20.62 -11.76 29.89
C PRO A 764 20.03 -13.17 29.78
N LYS A 765 20.45 -13.97 28.79
CA LYS A 765 19.96 -15.34 28.59
C LYS A 765 20.76 -16.38 29.37
N CYS A 766 22.09 -16.31 29.30
CA CYS A 766 22.97 -17.31 29.93
C CYS A 766 23.84 -16.76 31.06
N GLU A 767 23.74 -15.46 31.39
CA GLU A 767 24.45 -14.76 32.48
C GLU A 767 25.99 -14.80 32.41
N CYS A 768 26.52 -15.35 31.32
CA CYS A 768 27.93 -15.37 31.02
C CYS A 768 28.35 -14.03 30.41
N CYS A 769 29.55 -13.57 30.75
CA CYS A 769 30.19 -12.46 30.04
C CYS A 769 31.25 -12.93 29.03
N SER A 770 31.50 -14.25 28.96
CA SER A 770 32.42 -14.89 28.02
C SER A 770 32.25 -16.40 27.97
N ASP A 771 32.92 -17.06 27.02
CA ASP A 771 32.97 -18.52 26.93
C ASP A 771 33.61 -19.10 28.22
N PRO A 772 32.89 -19.92 28.99
CA PRO A 772 33.40 -20.47 30.25
C PRO A 772 34.69 -21.28 30.09
N ARG A 773 34.92 -21.88 28.91
CA ARG A 773 36.12 -22.71 28.65
C ARG A 773 37.42 -21.92 28.62
N PHE A 774 37.32 -20.62 28.33
CA PHE A 774 38.46 -19.73 28.14
C PHE A 774 38.41 -18.52 29.10
N SER A 775 37.51 -18.56 30.09
CA SER A 775 37.27 -17.43 30.97
C SER A 775 37.71 -17.70 32.39
N ASP A 776 38.72 -16.93 32.82
CA ASP A 776 39.13 -16.83 34.22
C ASP A 776 38.39 -15.71 34.97
N CYS A 777 37.24 -15.26 34.46
CA CYS A 777 36.46 -14.22 35.13
C CYS A 777 35.85 -14.76 36.42
N ALA A 778 36.49 -14.50 37.56
CA ALA A 778 35.98 -14.88 38.89
C ALA A 778 34.52 -14.44 39.11
N PRO A 779 34.10 -13.19 38.79
CA PRO A 779 32.70 -12.80 38.89
C PRO A 779 31.74 -13.63 38.03
N GLN A 780 32.19 -14.17 36.89
CA GLN A 780 31.37 -15.08 36.09
C GLN A 780 31.23 -16.43 36.79
N LYS A 781 32.32 -16.97 37.36
CA LYS A 781 32.30 -18.20 38.14
C LYS A 781 31.32 -18.05 39.30
N ASP A 782 31.38 -16.95 40.05
CA ASP A 782 30.48 -16.66 41.17
C ASP A 782 29.00 -16.60 40.76
N ARG A 783 28.68 -15.94 39.64
CA ARG A 783 27.29 -15.90 39.12
C ARG A 783 26.78 -17.29 38.73
N LEU A 784 27.65 -18.13 38.16
CA LEU A 784 27.27 -19.47 37.71
C LEU A 784 27.15 -20.45 38.89
N THR A 785 27.94 -20.29 39.95
CA THR A 785 27.87 -21.13 41.17
C THR A 785 26.74 -20.71 42.12
N ALA A 786 26.36 -19.43 42.14
CA ALA A 786 25.24 -18.92 42.92
C ALA A 786 23.86 -19.28 42.35
N ARG A 787 23.79 -19.94 41.18
CA ARG A 787 22.52 -20.43 40.65
C ARG A 787 21.98 -21.52 41.57
N PRO A 788 20.73 -21.41 42.06
CA PRO A 788 20.11 -22.50 42.80
C PRO A 788 20.15 -23.77 41.93
N SER A 789 20.57 -24.89 42.53
CA SER A 789 20.59 -26.20 41.88
C SER A 789 19.21 -26.52 41.29
N GLU A 790 19.21 -27.17 40.12
CA GLU A 790 18.15 -27.53 39.14
C GLU A 790 16.67 -27.71 39.56
N GLU A 791 16.30 -27.61 40.83
CA GLU A 791 14.94 -27.85 41.35
C GLU A 791 13.89 -26.82 40.92
N TRP A 792 14.29 -25.60 40.51
CA TRP A 792 13.34 -24.53 40.16
C TRP A 792 12.91 -24.45 38.70
N VAL A 793 13.47 -25.27 37.79
CA VAL A 793 13.21 -25.16 36.33
C VAL A 793 12.10 -26.11 35.84
N ARG A 794 11.37 -26.78 36.76
CA ARG A 794 10.22 -27.63 36.43
C ARG A 794 8.85 -26.91 36.41
N TYR A 795 8.82 -25.59 36.61
CA TYR A 795 7.59 -24.78 36.56
C TYR A 795 7.47 -23.97 35.27
#